data_AF-A0A2I0VSF4-F1
#
_entry.id   AF-A0A2I0VSF4-F1
#
_cell.length_a   1.000
_cell.length_b   1.000
_cell.length_c   1.000
_cell.angle_alpha   90.00
_cell.angle_beta   90.00
_cell.angle_gamma   90.00
#
_symmetry.space_group_name_H-M   'P 1'
#
loop_
_entity.id
_entity.type
_entity.pdbx_description
1 polymer ?
#
loop_
_entity_poly.entity_id
_entity_poly.type
_entity_poly.pdbx_seq_one_letter_code
_entity_poly.pdbx_strand_id
1 'polypeptide(L)'
;MLPVLPSALTAGGKAGPLIQETFYTRLCQTKKILTVNGQFPGPTLIVQKGDTILVNVHNQADYNITIHWHGLVQPRNPWSDGPAYITQCPIQPGASFTYQLIFSEEEGTIWWHAHIDWDRATVHGAIIIHPQSNATFPFPTPQEEIPIILGEWWKGNVSQVIADALRTGGAPNISDAYTINGQPGDLYPCSQPNTFIANVEYSKTYLLRLINAAMNNELFFSIANHPLTVVAKDASYLKPFPTDFIMIAPGQTIDVLFVANNSNGGRYYMAAHNYASAEGVPNDTTTTTAILQYNFGNLNLTPAFPSTTLPNHTDNAAATEFVSRLRSLGTTEYPVNVPQAIDQRLRITVAVNLLPCEPGRTCSGPNDDRFAASLNNQSFVLPSIDVLDAYYKNISGVYGKGFPAEPPLIFNFTGENLPGYLLFPRRATEVRVVEYNTSVEIVFQGTTLLAAENHPLHLHGFSFYVVGRGFGNFDEEKDPLNYNLVDPPYENTVGVTRSGWVALRFWARNPGVWFMHCHLDQHTSWGMETVLIVKNGIEVFLGNVTTIFYEIQETSYTRLCETKKILTVNSQFPGPTIYAEKGDTLIVRVYNKGDYNITLHWHGLAQPRNPWSDGPEYITQCPIQPGAKFTYRLLFSEEEGTIWWHAHSDWDRATVHGALIVYPKKGTTFPFPKPDKEIPIILGEWWKANVSQVLAVALQNGSDPQISDAYTINGQPGDLYPCSKPSTFIANVEQNKTYLLRLINAAINNELFFSIANHSLTVVAKDASYTKPYSTNLILISPGQTIDALLHTTASFPGRHYIAAKSYSSALGVKFDQTTTTAILQYVNSSNHAEPLLPPLPEYNDTAAATAFETSLRSLASAEHPVSVPQAVDQRMIITVAVNLLTCEPGKTCGGPNGDRLSASLNNISFVTPTTDVLEAYYKNISLVYGTGFPADPPAKYNYTGENLPGVLLFPRRATEVRVVEYNTSLEIVFQGTNLLAGENHPMHLHGFSFYVVGRGFGNFDEEKDPLSYNLVDPPYENTVGVPKNGWAALRFRATNPGVWFMHCHLDRHASWGMETVLIVKDGEASEAKLLPPPPDMPPC
;
A
#
# COMPACT_ATOMS: atom_id res chain seq x y z
N MET A 1 13.61 -22.53 38.84
CA MET A 1 13.71 -23.48 37.71
C MET A 1 12.96 -24.77 38.05
N LEU A 2 11.70 -24.83 37.64
CA LEU A 2 10.81 -25.99 37.45
C LEU A 2 9.92 -25.59 36.25
N PRO A 3 9.43 -26.55 35.44
CA PRO A 3 9.29 -26.40 34.00
C PRO A 3 8.18 -25.42 33.62
N VAL A 4 8.51 -24.49 32.72
CA VAL A 4 7.54 -23.91 31.79
C VAL A 4 6.78 -25.09 31.19
N LEU A 5 5.44 -25.15 31.36
CA LEU A 5 4.61 -26.15 30.68
C LEU A 5 4.91 -26.03 29.17
N PRO A 6 5.54 -27.03 28.53
CA PRO A 6 5.89 -26.96 27.13
C PRO A 6 4.66 -27.41 26.33
N SER A 7 3.65 -26.56 26.26
CA SER A 7 2.50 -26.76 25.35
C SER A 7 2.37 -25.64 24.31
N ALA A 8 3.33 -24.72 24.27
CA ALA A 8 3.43 -23.72 23.21
C ALA A 8 4.08 -24.32 21.97
N LEU A 9 3.41 -24.24 20.82
CA LEU A 9 4.06 -24.41 19.53
C LEU A 9 4.85 -23.12 19.25
N THR A 10 6.14 -23.12 19.56
CA THR A 10 7.05 -22.03 19.21
C THR A 10 7.47 -22.16 17.74
N ALA A 11 7.69 -21.04 17.05
CA ALA A 11 8.27 -21.02 15.71
C ALA A 11 9.56 -21.87 15.67
N GLY A 12 9.51 -23.03 15.00
CA GLY A 12 10.63 -23.98 14.90
C GLY A 12 10.38 -25.42 15.39
N GLY A 13 9.20 -25.75 15.95
CA GLY A 13 8.84 -27.12 16.37
C GLY A 13 8.57 -28.09 15.21
N LYS A 14 9.16 -29.31 15.25
CA LYS A 14 9.14 -30.31 14.16
C LYS A 14 7.82 -31.10 13.94
N ALA A 15 6.73 -30.79 14.64
CA ALA A 15 5.43 -31.43 14.42
C ALA A 15 4.30 -30.39 14.47
N GLY A 16 3.61 -30.19 13.33
CA GLY A 16 2.45 -29.29 13.24
C GLY A 16 1.19 -29.85 13.93
N PRO A 17 0.10 -29.07 14.02
CA PRO A 17 -1.15 -29.51 14.64
C PRO A 17 -1.70 -30.80 14.04
N LEU A 18 -1.81 -31.84 14.89
CA LEU A 18 -2.42 -33.11 14.56
C LEU A 18 -3.84 -33.18 15.12
N ILE A 19 -4.84 -33.19 14.24
CA ILE A 19 -6.24 -33.38 14.63
C ILE A 19 -6.53 -34.88 14.68
N GLN A 20 -6.96 -35.36 15.84
CA GLN A 20 -7.26 -36.77 16.07
C GLN A 20 -8.36 -36.95 17.12
N GLU A 21 -9.01 -38.11 17.09
CA GLU A 21 -9.91 -38.51 18.17
C GLU A 21 -9.14 -39.01 19.40
N THR A 22 -9.44 -38.45 20.57
CA THR A 22 -8.85 -38.87 21.85
C THR A 22 -9.94 -39.12 22.90
N PHE A 23 -9.73 -40.11 23.77
CA PHE A 23 -10.64 -40.38 24.88
C PHE A 23 -10.47 -39.36 26.00
N TYR A 24 -11.56 -38.68 26.36
CA TYR A 24 -11.63 -37.76 27.48
C TYR A 24 -12.73 -38.20 28.44
N THR A 25 -12.47 -38.05 29.74
CA THR A 25 -13.44 -38.33 30.81
C THR A 25 -13.83 -37.03 31.50
N ARG A 26 -15.13 -36.72 31.48
CA ARG A 26 -15.75 -35.62 32.23
C ARG A 26 -17.14 -36.06 32.67
N LEU A 27 -17.63 -35.52 33.78
CA LEU A 27 -18.99 -35.79 34.28
C LEU A 27 -19.33 -37.28 34.37
N CYS A 28 -18.40 -38.10 34.87
CA CYS A 28 -18.52 -39.57 34.97
C CYS A 28 -18.63 -40.34 33.63
N GLN A 29 -18.41 -39.69 32.47
CA GLN A 29 -18.49 -40.33 31.17
C GLN A 29 -17.18 -40.18 30.39
N THR A 30 -16.70 -41.31 29.86
CA THR A 30 -15.61 -41.33 28.88
C THR A 30 -16.19 -41.36 27.47
N LYS A 31 -15.75 -40.43 26.63
CA LYS A 31 -16.07 -40.43 25.19
C LYS A 31 -14.86 -40.03 24.36
N LYS A 32 -14.89 -40.35 23.07
CA LYS A 32 -13.97 -39.76 22.11
C LYS A 32 -14.41 -38.34 21.76
N ILE A 33 -13.44 -37.44 21.65
CA ILE A 33 -13.61 -36.08 21.12
C ILE A 33 -12.47 -35.79 20.15
N LEU A 34 -12.65 -34.80 19.27
CA LEU A 34 -11.53 -34.25 18.55
C LEU A 34 -10.62 -33.48 19.49
N THR A 35 -9.33 -33.57 19.18
CA THR A 35 -8.27 -32.90 19.91
C THR A 35 -7.19 -32.49 18.93
N VAL A 36 -6.43 -31.48 19.31
CA VAL A 36 -5.20 -31.10 18.61
C VAL A 36 -4.02 -31.57 19.44
N ASN A 37 -3.17 -32.41 18.87
CA ASN A 37 -2.04 -33.05 19.55
C ASN A 37 -2.45 -33.81 20.83
N GLY A 38 -3.67 -34.37 20.85
CA GLY A 38 -4.22 -35.06 22.02
C GLY A 38 -4.60 -34.14 23.18
N GLN A 39 -4.67 -32.82 22.98
CA GLN A 39 -5.01 -31.82 24.00
C GLN A 39 -6.42 -31.24 23.80
N PHE A 40 -7.08 -30.92 24.92
CA PHE A 40 -8.35 -30.19 25.01
C PHE A 40 -8.34 -29.31 26.28
N PRO A 41 -8.36 -27.97 26.16
CA PRO A 41 -8.21 -27.19 24.92
C PRO A 41 -6.91 -27.51 24.17
N GLY A 42 -6.85 -27.15 22.90
CA GLY A 42 -5.67 -27.32 22.07
C GLY A 42 -4.49 -26.42 22.48
N PRO A 43 -3.32 -26.61 21.87
CA PRO A 43 -2.11 -25.88 22.24
C PRO A 43 -2.23 -24.37 22.02
N THR A 44 -1.61 -23.60 22.90
CA THR A 44 -1.45 -22.15 22.74
C THR A 44 -0.37 -21.85 21.71
N LEU A 45 -0.65 -20.95 20.77
CA LEU A 45 0.37 -20.38 19.90
C LEU A 45 0.92 -19.11 20.55
N ILE A 46 2.25 -18.96 20.58
CA ILE A 46 2.90 -17.76 21.12
C ILE A 46 3.77 -17.19 20.01
N VAL A 47 3.50 -15.94 19.64
CA VAL A 47 4.14 -15.22 18.54
C VAL A 47 4.43 -13.77 18.94
N GLN A 48 5.21 -13.07 18.15
CA GLN A 48 5.41 -11.63 18.25
C GLN A 48 4.70 -10.92 17.11
N LYS A 49 4.29 -9.67 17.34
CA LYS A 49 3.81 -8.79 16.26
C LYS A 49 4.87 -8.66 15.16
N GLY A 50 4.43 -8.81 13.92
CA GLY A 50 5.25 -8.85 12.72
C GLY A 50 5.65 -10.26 12.29
N ASP A 51 5.40 -11.29 13.12
CA ASP A 51 5.70 -12.66 12.75
C ASP A 51 4.84 -13.13 11.56
N THR A 52 5.44 -13.99 10.74
CA THR A 52 4.69 -14.84 9.80
C THR A 52 5.06 -16.28 10.07
N ILE A 53 4.05 -17.13 10.36
CA ILE A 53 4.28 -18.55 10.65
C ILE A 53 3.52 -19.44 9.67
N LEU A 54 4.09 -20.61 9.40
CA LEU A 54 3.43 -21.66 8.62
C LEU A 54 2.92 -22.74 9.56
N VAL A 55 1.62 -23.00 9.54
CA VAL A 55 0.98 -24.01 10.38
C VAL A 55 0.43 -25.13 9.51
N ASN A 56 1.14 -26.26 9.50
CA ASN A 56 0.71 -27.46 8.78
C ASN A 56 -0.23 -28.30 9.65
N VAL A 57 -1.52 -28.23 9.37
CA VAL A 57 -2.57 -28.98 10.06
C VAL A 57 -2.75 -30.33 9.36
N HIS A 58 -2.63 -31.43 10.11
CA HIS A 58 -2.89 -32.78 9.62
C HIS A 58 -4.18 -33.32 10.22
N ASN A 59 -5.11 -33.75 9.37
CA ASN A 59 -6.38 -34.33 9.80
C ASN A 59 -6.29 -35.87 9.84
N GLN A 60 -6.24 -36.47 11.03
CA GLN A 60 -6.37 -37.91 11.25
C GLN A 60 -7.73 -38.32 11.80
N ALA A 61 -8.69 -37.41 11.87
CA ALA A 61 -10.07 -37.75 12.16
C ALA A 61 -10.74 -38.44 10.96
N ASP A 62 -11.87 -39.09 11.20
CA ASP A 62 -12.65 -39.79 10.18
C ASP A 62 -13.57 -38.86 9.36
N TYR A 63 -13.48 -37.55 9.58
CA TYR A 63 -14.33 -36.54 8.94
C TYR A 63 -13.55 -35.27 8.64
N ASN A 64 -14.19 -34.41 7.84
CA ASN A 64 -13.62 -33.17 7.33
C ASN A 64 -13.42 -32.14 8.43
N ILE A 65 -12.33 -31.37 8.35
CA ILE A 65 -12.08 -30.26 9.29
C ILE A 65 -11.43 -29.07 8.60
N THR A 66 -11.64 -27.87 9.14
CA THR A 66 -10.86 -26.68 8.83
C THR A 66 -10.53 -25.95 10.12
N ILE A 67 -9.49 -25.13 10.11
CA ILE A 67 -9.12 -24.28 11.25
C ILE A 67 -9.21 -22.83 10.83
N HIS A 68 -9.96 -22.03 11.59
CA HIS A 68 -10.01 -20.59 11.48
C HIS A 68 -9.14 -19.91 12.54
N TRP A 69 -8.46 -18.86 12.11
CA TRP A 69 -7.52 -18.06 12.90
C TRP A 69 -8.21 -16.77 13.32
N HIS A 70 -9.01 -16.90 14.38
CA HIS A 70 -9.97 -15.90 14.80
C HIS A 70 -9.30 -14.60 15.21
N GLY A 71 -9.81 -13.48 14.70
CA GLY A 71 -9.30 -12.14 14.99
C GLY A 71 -8.02 -11.74 14.24
N LEU A 72 -7.52 -12.58 13.33
CA LEU A 72 -6.36 -12.26 12.48
C LEU A 72 -6.80 -11.57 11.18
N VAL A 73 -6.15 -10.46 10.81
CA VAL A 73 -6.48 -9.68 9.61
C VAL A 73 -6.09 -10.42 8.32
N GLN A 74 -4.98 -11.17 8.30
CA GLN A 74 -4.53 -11.91 7.10
C GLN A 74 -4.44 -11.03 5.82
N PRO A 75 -3.56 -10.01 5.79
CA PRO A 75 -3.48 -9.06 4.69
C PRO A 75 -3.25 -9.75 3.34
N ARG A 76 -4.22 -9.59 2.42
CA ARG A 76 -4.26 -10.20 1.07
C ARG A 76 -4.12 -11.72 1.07
N ASN A 77 -4.45 -12.38 2.18
CA ASN A 77 -4.26 -13.82 2.34
C ASN A 77 -5.56 -14.54 2.78
N PRO A 78 -6.70 -14.36 2.08
CA PRO A 78 -7.95 -15.04 2.43
C PRO A 78 -7.84 -16.57 2.34
N TRP A 79 -6.87 -17.10 1.58
CA TRP A 79 -6.64 -18.55 1.42
C TRP A 79 -6.21 -19.25 2.72
N SER A 80 -5.72 -18.51 3.71
CA SER A 80 -5.35 -19.03 5.02
C SER A 80 -6.34 -18.63 6.13
N ASP A 81 -7.56 -18.24 5.77
CA ASP A 81 -8.57 -17.78 6.73
C ASP A 81 -9.21 -18.94 7.50
N GLY A 82 -9.65 -20.01 6.84
CA GLY A 82 -10.20 -21.21 7.51
C GLY A 82 -11.68 -21.59 7.34
N PRO A 83 -12.65 -20.72 7.02
CA PRO A 83 -14.06 -21.11 6.96
C PRO A 83 -14.36 -22.07 5.81
N ALA A 84 -14.93 -23.23 6.15
CA ALA A 84 -15.29 -24.28 5.21
C ALA A 84 -16.31 -23.78 4.18
N TYR A 85 -16.05 -24.07 2.89
CA TYR A 85 -16.89 -23.66 1.76
C TYR A 85 -17.03 -22.14 1.56
N ILE A 86 -16.22 -21.33 2.27
CA ILE A 86 -16.15 -19.88 2.05
C ILE A 86 -14.79 -19.51 1.47
N THR A 87 -13.70 -19.82 2.19
CA THR A 87 -12.33 -19.53 1.74
C THR A 87 -11.51 -20.76 1.42
N GLN A 88 -11.98 -21.94 1.82
CA GLN A 88 -11.33 -23.19 1.49
C GLN A 88 -12.29 -24.37 1.46
N CYS A 89 -11.90 -25.41 0.72
CA CYS A 89 -12.44 -26.75 0.91
C CYS A 89 -11.96 -27.36 2.24
N PRO A 90 -12.76 -28.21 2.89
CA PRO A 90 -12.34 -28.88 4.11
C PRO A 90 -11.15 -29.84 3.94
N ILE A 91 -10.28 -29.90 4.94
CA ILE A 91 -9.17 -30.84 5.02
C ILE A 91 -9.76 -32.24 5.22
N GLN A 92 -9.62 -33.11 4.23
CA GLN A 92 -10.16 -34.46 4.25
C GLN A 92 -9.43 -35.36 5.26
N PRO A 93 -10.05 -36.46 5.73
CA PRO A 93 -9.37 -37.50 6.49
C PRO A 93 -8.07 -37.97 5.84
N GLY A 94 -6.99 -38.01 6.62
CA GLY A 94 -5.64 -38.37 6.16
C GLY A 94 -4.91 -37.27 5.39
N ALA A 95 -5.54 -36.12 5.12
CA ALA A 95 -4.93 -35.01 4.39
C ALA A 95 -4.28 -33.99 5.32
N SER A 96 -3.58 -33.03 4.72
CA SER A 96 -2.95 -31.91 5.41
C SER A 96 -3.18 -30.61 4.64
N PHE A 97 -3.20 -29.49 5.37
CA PHE A 97 -3.24 -28.15 4.81
C PHE A 97 -2.31 -27.23 5.60
N THR A 98 -1.52 -26.43 4.88
CA THR A 98 -0.60 -25.47 5.50
C THR A 98 -1.19 -24.08 5.42
N TYR A 99 -1.49 -23.51 6.58
CA TYR A 99 -1.90 -22.11 6.73
C TYR A 99 -0.66 -21.22 6.82
N GLN A 100 -0.65 -20.12 6.08
CA GLN A 100 0.29 -19.02 6.31
C GLN A 100 -0.42 -17.97 7.17
N LEU A 101 0.08 -17.73 8.37
CA LEU A 101 -0.50 -16.77 9.31
C LEU A 101 0.40 -15.55 9.38
N ILE A 102 -0.16 -14.39 9.12
CA ILE A 102 0.54 -13.10 9.10
C ILE A 102 0.02 -12.26 10.27
N PHE A 103 0.85 -12.03 11.29
CA PHE A 103 0.53 -11.22 12.47
C PHE A 103 0.98 -9.78 12.23
N SER A 104 0.25 -9.05 11.40
CA SER A 104 0.68 -7.75 10.88
C SER A 104 0.59 -6.60 11.90
N GLU A 105 -0.52 -6.49 12.62
CA GLU A 105 -0.84 -5.30 13.41
C GLU A 105 -1.28 -5.61 14.85
N GLU A 106 -1.82 -6.80 15.08
CA GLU A 106 -2.47 -7.28 16.29
C GLU A 106 -1.49 -7.43 17.46
N GLU A 107 -1.93 -7.12 18.69
CA GLU A 107 -1.16 -7.33 19.93
C GLU A 107 -2.10 -7.74 21.07
N GLY A 108 -1.75 -8.78 21.81
CA GLY A 108 -2.58 -9.31 22.90
C GLY A 108 -3.10 -10.71 22.59
N THR A 109 -4.34 -10.99 23.00
CA THR A 109 -4.92 -12.33 22.89
C THR A 109 -5.89 -12.43 21.73
N ILE A 110 -5.68 -13.42 20.85
CA ILE A 110 -6.69 -13.95 19.93
C ILE A 110 -6.76 -15.47 20.09
N TRP A 111 -7.44 -16.19 19.20
CA TRP A 111 -7.61 -17.63 19.33
C TRP A 111 -7.80 -18.31 17.96
N TRP A 112 -7.76 -19.64 17.94
CA TRP A 112 -8.06 -20.43 16.75
C TRP A 112 -9.09 -21.48 17.10
N HIS A 113 -9.89 -21.91 16.11
CA HIS A 113 -10.88 -22.98 16.31
C HIS A 113 -11.23 -23.71 15.02
N ALA A 114 -11.87 -24.88 15.16
CA ALA A 114 -12.44 -25.56 14.00
C ALA A 114 -13.60 -24.76 13.40
N HIS A 115 -13.61 -24.58 12.09
CA HIS A 115 -14.61 -23.80 11.36
C HIS A 115 -15.40 -24.67 10.39
N ILE A 116 -15.91 -25.77 10.94
CA ILE A 116 -16.85 -26.69 10.31
C ILE A 116 -17.76 -27.28 11.40
N ASP A 117 -19.04 -27.44 11.07
CA ASP A 117 -20.07 -27.96 11.96
C ASP A 117 -19.98 -27.35 13.37
N TRP A 118 -19.96 -28.18 14.39
CA TRP A 118 -19.97 -27.84 15.81
C TRP A 118 -18.66 -28.24 16.50
N ASP A 119 -17.61 -28.50 15.71
CA ASP A 119 -16.34 -29.08 16.20
C ASP A 119 -15.52 -28.10 17.05
N ARG A 120 -15.80 -26.79 16.94
CA ARG A 120 -15.30 -25.73 17.83
C ARG A 120 -15.48 -26.06 19.31
N ALA A 121 -16.51 -26.85 19.67
CA ALA A 121 -16.72 -27.34 21.03
C ALA A 121 -15.48 -28.01 21.65
N THR A 122 -14.65 -28.63 20.81
CA THR A 122 -13.50 -29.45 21.26
C THR A 122 -12.18 -29.09 20.57
N VAL A 123 -12.24 -28.43 19.41
CA VAL A 123 -11.07 -27.99 18.64
C VAL A 123 -10.97 -26.47 18.68
N HIS A 124 -10.25 -25.97 19.67
CA HIS A 124 -9.91 -24.57 19.83
C HIS A 124 -8.65 -24.40 20.69
N GLY A 125 -7.98 -23.25 20.58
CA GLY A 125 -6.83 -22.91 21.42
C GLY A 125 -6.49 -21.41 21.36
N ALA A 126 -5.65 -20.97 22.28
CA ALA A 126 -5.27 -19.57 22.39
C ALA A 126 -4.16 -19.19 21.41
N ILE A 127 -4.11 -17.91 21.04
CA ILE A 127 -2.98 -17.27 20.38
C ILE A 127 -2.59 -16.05 21.20
N ILE A 128 -1.35 -16.01 21.64
CA ILE A 128 -0.77 -14.90 22.39
C ILE A 128 0.21 -14.18 21.46
N ILE A 129 -0.08 -12.92 21.18
CA ILE A 129 0.74 -12.05 20.34
C ILE A 129 1.41 -11.04 21.26
N HIS A 130 2.70 -11.23 21.50
CA HIS A 130 3.49 -10.27 22.26
C HIS A 130 3.84 -9.05 21.39
N PRO A 131 4.02 -7.88 22.02
CA PRO A 131 4.66 -6.73 21.36
C PRO A 131 6.03 -7.13 20.77
N GLN A 132 6.55 -6.35 19.83
CA GLN A 132 7.91 -6.53 19.33
C GLN A 132 8.92 -6.48 20.50
N SER A 133 10.05 -7.20 20.36
CA SER A 133 11.01 -7.47 21.47
C SER A 133 11.53 -6.25 22.25
N ASN A 134 11.34 -5.02 21.76
CA ASN A 134 11.74 -3.76 22.41
C ASN A 134 10.56 -2.88 22.88
N ALA A 135 9.32 -3.33 22.68
CA ALA A 135 8.11 -2.60 23.06
C ALA A 135 7.62 -3.05 24.44
N THR A 136 6.97 -2.12 25.17
CA THR A 136 6.39 -2.38 26.49
C THR A 136 4.88 -2.33 26.42
N PHE A 137 4.20 -3.10 27.27
CA PHE A 137 2.75 -2.95 27.45
C PHE A 137 2.39 -1.50 27.82
N PRO A 138 1.26 -0.96 27.31
CA PRO A 138 0.76 0.36 27.68
C PRO A 138 0.11 0.42 29.09
N PHE A 139 0.27 -0.65 29.87
CA PHE A 139 -0.19 -0.83 31.23
C PHE A 139 0.93 -1.50 32.05
N PRO A 140 0.83 -1.53 33.40
CA PRO A 140 1.86 -2.15 34.23
C PRO A 140 2.21 -3.56 33.78
N THR A 141 3.50 -3.79 33.49
CA THR A 141 3.97 -5.08 32.95
C THR A 141 3.57 -6.21 33.90
N PRO A 142 2.77 -7.19 33.43
CA PRO A 142 2.43 -8.35 34.23
C PRO A 142 3.68 -9.19 34.49
N GLN A 143 3.74 -9.83 35.65
CA GLN A 143 4.85 -10.71 36.01
C GLN A 143 4.63 -12.14 35.47
N GLU A 144 3.38 -12.52 35.22
CA GLU A 144 3.00 -13.82 34.70
C GLU A 144 1.72 -13.67 33.85
N GLU A 145 1.54 -14.56 32.87
CA GLU A 145 0.36 -14.58 32.00
C GLU A 145 -0.34 -15.93 32.08
N ILE A 146 -1.68 -15.95 32.13
CA ILE A 146 -2.46 -17.18 32.24
C ILE A 146 -3.63 -17.16 31.22
N PRO A 147 -3.60 -18.03 30.20
CA PRO A 147 -4.75 -18.25 29.33
C PRO A 147 -5.93 -18.86 30.08
N ILE A 148 -7.10 -18.26 29.91
CA ILE A 148 -8.37 -18.72 30.47
C ILE A 148 -9.36 -18.88 29.32
N ILE A 149 -9.55 -20.12 28.88
CA ILE A 149 -10.48 -20.48 27.81
C ILE A 149 -11.79 -20.93 28.46
N LEU A 150 -12.83 -20.15 28.29
CA LEU A 150 -14.20 -20.50 28.65
C LEU A 150 -14.79 -21.31 27.49
N GLY A 151 -15.39 -22.45 27.80
CA GLY A 151 -15.96 -23.34 26.79
C GLY A 151 -17.11 -24.17 27.36
N GLU A 152 -17.45 -25.25 26.67
CA GLU A 152 -18.56 -26.13 27.03
C GLU A 152 -18.15 -27.60 26.93
N TRP A 153 -18.83 -28.44 27.70
CA TRP A 153 -18.75 -29.89 27.59
C TRP A 153 -20.11 -30.46 27.21
N TRP A 154 -20.07 -31.37 26.25
CA TRP A 154 -21.23 -32.11 25.77
C TRP A 154 -20.99 -33.59 26.05
N LYS A 155 -21.95 -34.34 26.55
CA LYS A 155 -21.87 -35.81 26.64
C LYS A 155 -22.14 -36.48 25.29
N GLY A 156 -23.01 -35.87 24.49
CA GLY A 156 -23.27 -36.28 23.12
C GLY A 156 -22.12 -35.97 22.16
N ASN A 157 -22.19 -36.56 20.95
CA ASN A 157 -21.38 -36.12 19.82
C ASN A 157 -21.99 -34.82 19.26
N VAL A 158 -21.22 -33.74 19.24
CA VAL A 158 -21.70 -32.40 18.87
C VAL A 158 -22.12 -32.32 17.40
N SER A 159 -21.42 -33.01 16.49
CA SER A 159 -21.78 -33.08 15.07
C SER A 159 -23.10 -33.84 14.87
N GLN A 160 -23.40 -34.83 15.72
CA GLN A 160 -24.72 -35.50 15.72
C GLN A 160 -25.83 -34.62 16.28
N VAL A 161 -25.55 -33.87 17.35
CA VAL A 161 -26.52 -32.93 17.94
C VAL A 161 -27.00 -31.93 16.90
N ILE A 162 -26.07 -31.29 16.16
CA ILE A 162 -26.46 -30.34 15.12
C ILE A 162 -27.13 -31.02 13.92
N ALA A 163 -26.66 -32.20 13.51
CA ALA A 163 -27.29 -32.95 12.42
C ALA A 163 -28.75 -33.30 12.74
N ASP A 164 -29.05 -33.71 13.98
CA ASP A 164 -30.42 -34.01 14.42
C ASP A 164 -31.29 -32.75 14.53
N ALA A 165 -30.74 -31.64 15.02
CA ALA A 165 -31.44 -30.36 15.08
C ALA A 165 -31.81 -29.87 13.66
N LEU A 166 -30.87 -29.87 12.71
CA LEU A 166 -31.12 -29.46 11.33
C LEU A 166 -32.09 -30.40 10.59
N ARG A 167 -32.04 -31.71 10.91
CA ARG A 167 -32.93 -32.73 10.34
C ARG A 167 -34.37 -32.60 10.83
N THR A 168 -34.56 -32.37 12.12
CA THR A 168 -35.89 -32.19 12.74
C THR A 168 -36.42 -30.76 12.61
N GLY A 169 -35.54 -29.79 12.36
CA GLY A 169 -35.86 -28.37 12.38
C GLY A 169 -36.08 -27.79 13.78
N GLY A 170 -35.82 -28.56 14.84
CA GLY A 170 -35.90 -28.10 16.23
C GLY A 170 -34.63 -27.38 16.69
N ALA A 171 -34.68 -26.83 17.90
CA ALA A 171 -33.49 -26.29 18.57
C ALA A 171 -32.57 -27.43 19.01
N PRO A 172 -31.23 -27.24 18.98
CA PRO A 172 -30.31 -28.21 19.56
C PRO A 172 -30.49 -28.29 21.07
N ASN A 173 -30.05 -29.41 21.68
CA ASN A 173 -29.99 -29.53 23.13
C ASN A 173 -29.01 -28.50 23.72
N ILE A 174 -29.09 -28.23 25.02
CA ILE A 174 -28.08 -27.45 25.75
C ILE A 174 -26.87 -28.32 26.13
N SER A 175 -25.72 -27.68 26.38
CA SER A 175 -24.51 -28.36 26.84
C SER A 175 -24.72 -28.99 28.23
N ASP A 176 -23.89 -29.99 28.58
CA ASP A 176 -23.97 -30.67 29.88
C ASP A 176 -23.24 -29.91 31.00
N ALA A 177 -22.29 -29.04 30.63
CA ALA A 177 -21.59 -28.15 31.53
C ALA A 177 -20.86 -27.04 30.77
N TYR A 178 -20.68 -25.89 31.40
CA TYR A 178 -19.63 -24.95 31.03
C TYR A 178 -18.26 -25.46 31.52
N THR A 179 -17.18 -24.94 30.95
CA THR A 179 -15.81 -25.31 31.34
C THR A 179 -14.88 -24.10 31.40
N ILE A 180 -13.88 -24.18 32.28
CA ILE A 180 -12.71 -23.30 32.30
C ILE A 180 -11.49 -24.16 32.00
N ASN A 181 -10.76 -23.85 30.92
CA ASN A 181 -9.64 -24.63 30.40
C ASN A 181 -9.99 -26.13 30.24
N GLY A 182 -11.19 -26.42 29.70
CA GLY A 182 -11.68 -27.77 29.43
C GLY A 182 -12.10 -28.56 30.68
N GLN A 183 -12.25 -27.91 31.83
CA GLN A 183 -12.68 -28.50 33.09
C GLN A 183 -13.99 -27.88 33.58
N PRO A 184 -15.04 -28.67 33.88
CA PRO A 184 -16.31 -28.14 34.41
C PRO A 184 -16.21 -27.52 35.81
N GLY A 185 -15.22 -27.93 36.61
CA GLY A 185 -15.12 -27.50 38.00
C GLY A 185 -15.87 -28.39 38.97
N ASP A 186 -15.67 -28.15 40.26
CA ASP A 186 -16.08 -29.02 41.37
C ASP A 186 -17.56 -28.92 41.76
N LEU A 187 -18.27 -27.93 41.23
CA LEU A 187 -19.72 -27.79 41.40
C LEU A 187 -20.51 -28.78 40.52
N TYR A 188 -19.90 -29.32 39.46
CA TYR A 188 -20.53 -30.37 38.67
C TYR A 188 -20.27 -31.77 39.27
N PRO A 189 -21.27 -32.67 39.24
CA PRO A 189 -21.09 -34.05 39.64
C PRO A 189 -19.92 -34.72 38.91
N CYS A 190 -19.13 -35.49 39.65
CA CYS A 190 -17.97 -36.24 39.12
C CYS A 190 -16.84 -35.39 38.49
N SER A 191 -16.74 -34.11 38.84
CA SER A 191 -15.74 -33.20 38.25
C SER A 191 -14.70 -32.69 39.26
N GLN A 192 -14.91 -32.87 40.58
CA GLN A 192 -13.99 -32.38 41.63
C GLN A 192 -12.50 -32.71 41.44
N PRO A 193 -12.10 -33.95 41.07
CA PRO A 193 -10.67 -34.27 40.88
C PRO A 193 -10.01 -33.53 39.71
N ASN A 194 -10.81 -32.95 38.81
CA ASN A 194 -10.36 -32.39 37.54
C ASN A 194 -10.52 -30.85 37.49
N THR A 195 -10.81 -30.18 38.61
CA THR A 195 -10.92 -28.70 38.64
C THR A 195 -9.58 -28.04 38.28
N PHE A 196 -9.60 -27.07 37.36
CA PHE A 196 -8.40 -26.31 37.00
C PHE A 196 -7.92 -25.47 38.19
N ILE A 197 -6.62 -25.51 38.50
CA ILE A 197 -6.00 -24.75 39.58
C ILE A 197 -4.92 -23.82 39.01
N ALA A 198 -5.12 -22.52 39.13
CA ALA A 198 -4.14 -21.49 38.83
C ALA A 198 -3.38 -21.12 40.12
N ASN A 199 -2.11 -21.49 40.20
CA ASN A 199 -1.27 -21.14 41.35
C ASN A 199 -0.75 -19.70 41.23
N VAL A 200 -0.85 -18.94 42.31
CA VAL A 200 -0.42 -17.53 42.37
C VAL A 200 0.49 -17.24 43.56
N GLU A 201 1.37 -16.26 43.38
CA GLU A 201 2.27 -15.76 44.40
C GLU A 201 1.81 -14.39 44.90
N TYR A 202 1.91 -14.18 46.22
CA TYR A 202 1.53 -12.93 46.86
C TYR A 202 2.25 -11.73 46.23
N SER A 203 1.50 -10.64 46.01
CA SER A 203 1.96 -9.38 45.42
C SER A 203 2.37 -9.43 43.95
N LYS A 204 2.26 -10.58 43.26
CA LYS A 204 2.45 -10.61 41.80
C LYS A 204 1.21 -10.07 41.08
N THR A 205 1.44 -9.36 39.98
CA THR A 205 0.43 -8.96 38.98
C THR A 205 0.40 -10.00 37.89
N TYR A 206 -0.80 -10.49 37.59
CA TYR A 206 -1.05 -11.50 36.56
C TYR A 206 -1.88 -10.89 35.44
N LEU A 207 -1.57 -11.23 34.19
CA LEU A 207 -2.42 -10.98 33.03
C LEU A 207 -3.22 -12.24 32.72
N LEU A 208 -4.52 -12.21 32.96
CA LEU A 208 -5.42 -13.25 32.50
C LEU A 208 -5.85 -12.94 31.07
N ARG A 209 -5.70 -13.92 30.19
CA ARG A 209 -6.02 -13.85 28.77
C ARG A 209 -7.31 -14.63 28.53
N LEU A 210 -8.45 -13.97 28.71
CA LEU A 210 -9.77 -14.62 28.64
C LEU A 210 -10.19 -14.78 27.18
N ILE A 211 -10.69 -15.96 26.84
CA ILE A 211 -11.24 -16.31 25.54
C ILE A 211 -12.59 -16.97 25.79
N ASN A 212 -13.65 -16.53 25.11
CA ASN A 212 -14.92 -17.26 25.11
C ASN A 212 -15.04 -18.12 23.84
N ALA A 213 -14.71 -19.41 23.99
CA ALA A 213 -14.85 -20.46 23.00
C ALA A 213 -16.15 -21.27 23.18
N ALA A 214 -17.07 -20.86 24.06
CA ALA A 214 -18.39 -21.47 24.19
C ALA A 214 -19.19 -21.30 22.90
N MET A 215 -20.09 -22.23 22.63
CA MET A 215 -20.71 -22.30 21.31
C MET A 215 -21.87 -21.33 21.13
N ASN A 216 -22.69 -21.19 22.17
CA ASN A 216 -24.00 -20.54 22.06
C ASN A 216 -24.32 -19.62 23.25
N ASN A 217 -23.34 -19.26 24.08
CA ASN A 217 -23.60 -18.52 25.32
C ASN A 217 -22.58 -17.40 25.58
N GLU A 218 -23.11 -16.20 25.82
CA GLU A 218 -22.35 -15.14 26.50
C GLU A 218 -22.16 -15.52 27.96
N LEU A 219 -21.02 -15.15 28.53
CA LEU A 219 -20.65 -15.56 29.89
C LEU A 219 -20.30 -14.35 30.73
N PHE A 220 -20.79 -14.35 31.97
CA PHE A 220 -20.20 -13.56 33.04
C PHE A 220 -19.05 -14.33 33.68
N PHE A 221 -17.97 -13.64 34.02
CA PHE A 221 -16.82 -14.19 34.73
C PHE A 221 -16.40 -13.29 35.89
N SER A 222 -16.05 -13.86 37.05
CA SER A 222 -15.54 -13.13 38.21
C SER A 222 -14.56 -13.99 39.03
N ILE A 223 -13.70 -13.32 39.81
CA ILE A 223 -12.77 -13.96 40.75
C ILE A 223 -13.10 -13.49 42.16
N ALA A 224 -13.34 -14.44 43.07
CA ALA A 224 -13.72 -14.10 44.44
C ALA A 224 -12.63 -13.28 45.13
N ASN A 225 -12.99 -12.11 45.66
CA ASN A 225 -12.12 -11.20 46.41
C ASN A 225 -10.90 -10.67 45.62
N HIS A 226 -10.95 -10.65 44.29
CA HIS A 226 -9.89 -10.10 43.45
C HIS A 226 -10.51 -9.17 42.39
N PRO A 227 -10.39 -7.83 42.55
CA PRO A 227 -10.83 -6.90 41.52
C PRO A 227 -9.99 -7.07 40.26
N LEU A 228 -10.61 -6.86 39.11
CA LEU A 228 -10.00 -7.01 37.79
C LEU A 228 -9.81 -5.63 37.16
N THR A 229 -8.78 -5.48 36.35
CA THR A 229 -8.59 -4.30 35.49
C THR A 229 -8.56 -4.75 34.04
N VAL A 230 -9.56 -4.37 33.25
CA VAL A 230 -9.59 -4.66 31.81
C VAL A 230 -8.55 -3.79 31.12
N VAL A 231 -7.71 -4.38 30.27
CA VAL A 231 -6.62 -3.67 29.58
C VAL A 231 -6.56 -3.89 28.07
N ALA A 232 -7.17 -4.96 27.55
CA ALA A 232 -7.31 -5.18 26.11
C ALA A 232 -8.57 -5.99 25.80
N LYS A 233 -9.03 -5.90 24.55
CA LYS A 233 -10.07 -6.74 23.98
C LYS A 233 -9.73 -7.03 22.53
N ASP A 234 -9.94 -8.26 22.06
CA ASP A 234 -9.78 -8.63 20.65
C ASP A 234 -8.40 -8.20 20.07
N ALA A 235 -7.32 -8.46 20.82
CA ALA A 235 -5.95 -8.03 20.53
C ALA A 235 -5.79 -6.53 20.19
N SER A 236 -6.56 -5.70 20.88
CA SER A 236 -6.47 -4.24 20.86
C SER A 236 -6.49 -3.68 22.28
N TYR A 237 -5.51 -2.83 22.60
CA TYR A 237 -5.41 -2.23 23.93
C TYR A 237 -6.52 -1.21 24.20
N LEU A 238 -7.00 -1.20 25.44
CA LEU A 238 -8.06 -0.33 25.93
C LEU A 238 -7.54 0.61 27.02
N LYS A 239 -8.25 1.71 27.25
CA LYS A 239 -8.07 2.53 28.46
C LYS A 239 -8.37 1.66 29.68
N PRO A 240 -7.40 1.44 30.57
CA PRO A 240 -7.60 0.52 31.68
C PRO A 240 -8.75 0.95 32.59
N PHE A 241 -9.61 0.01 32.97
CA PHE A 241 -10.69 0.29 33.92
C PHE A 241 -10.93 -0.85 34.90
N PRO A 242 -11.17 -0.55 36.18
CA PRO A 242 -11.44 -1.56 37.19
C PRO A 242 -12.89 -2.08 37.10
N THR A 243 -13.08 -3.36 37.37
CA THR A 243 -14.37 -4.06 37.39
C THR A 243 -14.29 -5.31 38.26
N ASP A 244 -15.43 -5.75 38.78
CA ASP A 244 -15.52 -6.98 39.59
C ASP A 244 -15.92 -8.20 38.76
N PHE A 245 -16.41 -7.98 37.53
CA PHE A 245 -16.81 -9.02 36.59
C PHE A 245 -16.49 -8.63 35.14
N ILE A 246 -16.48 -9.64 34.29
CA ILE A 246 -16.29 -9.54 32.84
C ILE A 246 -17.55 -10.07 32.16
N MET A 247 -18.06 -9.35 31.17
CA MET A 247 -19.02 -9.91 30.20
C MET A 247 -18.28 -10.17 28.89
N ILE A 248 -18.35 -11.41 28.41
CA ILE A 248 -17.63 -11.84 27.20
C ILE A 248 -18.54 -12.72 26.33
N ALA A 249 -18.73 -12.32 25.08
CA ALA A 249 -19.52 -13.09 24.12
C ALA A 249 -18.66 -14.13 23.38
N PRO A 250 -19.24 -15.22 22.85
CA PRO A 250 -18.54 -16.16 21.98
C PRO A 250 -17.81 -15.42 20.85
N GLY A 251 -16.55 -15.76 20.59
CA GLY A 251 -15.73 -15.00 19.63
C GLY A 251 -14.79 -13.99 20.27
N GLN A 252 -15.14 -13.43 21.41
CA GLN A 252 -14.38 -12.33 21.99
C GLN A 252 -13.22 -12.83 22.86
N THR A 253 -12.18 -11.99 22.93
CA THR A 253 -11.09 -12.13 23.89
C THR A 253 -10.98 -10.87 24.76
N ILE A 254 -10.61 -11.04 26.03
CA ILE A 254 -10.42 -9.92 26.96
C ILE A 254 -9.17 -10.18 27.80
N ASP A 255 -8.27 -9.22 27.82
CA ASP A 255 -7.09 -9.26 28.69
C ASP A 255 -7.36 -8.43 29.96
N VAL A 256 -7.13 -9.05 31.12
CA VAL A 256 -7.35 -8.40 32.42
C VAL A 256 -6.16 -8.58 33.35
N LEU A 257 -5.78 -7.50 34.03
CA LEU A 257 -4.83 -7.55 35.13
C LEU A 257 -5.56 -7.83 36.44
N PHE A 258 -4.97 -8.66 37.29
CA PHE A 258 -5.28 -8.66 38.71
C PHE A 258 -4.00 -8.78 39.54
N VAL A 259 -4.04 -8.26 40.75
CA VAL A 259 -2.93 -8.35 41.71
C VAL A 259 -3.29 -9.40 42.76
N ALA A 260 -2.43 -10.38 42.95
CA ALA A 260 -2.59 -11.42 43.98
C ALA A 260 -2.26 -10.87 45.38
N ASN A 261 -3.10 -9.96 45.89
CA ASN A 261 -2.85 -9.18 47.11
C ASN A 261 -3.68 -9.62 48.32
N ASN A 262 -4.31 -10.81 48.29
CA ASN A 262 -5.08 -11.28 49.44
C ASN A 262 -4.17 -11.79 50.56
N SER A 263 -4.04 -11.01 51.63
CA SER A 263 -3.14 -11.28 52.75
C SER A 263 -3.51 -12.53 53.57
N ASN A 264 -4.72 -13.07 53.41
CA ASN A 264 -5.13 -14.32 54.05
C ASN A 264 -4.62 -15.57 53.32
N GLY A 265 -4.14 -15.44 52.08
CA GLY A 265 -3.80 -16.56 51.21
C GLY A 265 -4.99 -17.51 51.00
N GLY A 266 -4.73 -18.78 50.72
CA GLY A 266 -5.78 -19.80 50.56
C GLY A 266 -6.25 -19.97 49.11
N ARG A 267 -7.53 -20.36 48.96
CA ARG A 267 -8.15 -20.74 47.68
C ARG A 267 -9.38 -19.88 47.39
N TYR A 268 -9.52 -19.45 46.14
CA TYR A 268 -10.62 -18.59 45.68
C TYR A 268 -11.16 -19.13 44.36
N TYR A 269 -12.48 -19.09 44.16
CA TYR A 269 -13.06 -19.48 42.89
C TYR A 269 -12.87 -18.38 41.84
N MET A 270 -12.43 -18.80 40.66
CA MET A 270 -12.79 -18.18 39.39
C MET A 270 -14.10 -18.85 38.95
N ALA A 271 -15.14 -18.07 38.70
CA ALA A 271 -16.46 -18.61 38.35
C ALA A 271 -16.98 -17.97 37.06
N ALA A 272 -17.62 -18.79 36.22
CA ALA A 272 -18.34 -18.31 35.05
C ALA A 272 -19.68 -19.03 34.87
N HIS A 273 -20.66 -18.30 34.36
CA HIS A 273 -21.99 -18.81 34.05
C HIS A 273 -22.62 -17.96 32.93
N ASN A 274 -23.72 -18.45 32.38
CA ASN A 274 -24.36 -17.82 31.25
C ASN A 274 -24.92 -16.42 31.56
N TYR A 275 -24.90 -15.57 30.55
CA TYR A 275 -25.75 -14.40 30.46
C TYR A 275 -26.87 -14.70 29.46
N ALA A 276 -28.08 -14.91 29.97
CA ALA A 276 -29.27 -15.23 29.20
C ALA A 276 -29.97 -13.95 28.74
N SER A 277 -29.62 -13.48 27.55
CA SER A 277 -30.30 -12.33 26.93
C SER A 277 -31.74 -12.65 26.52
N ALA A 278 -32.00 -13.88 26.06
CA ALA A 278 -33.30 -14.30 25.55
C ALA A 278 -34.28 -14.68 26.68
N GLU A 279 -35.53 -14.25 26.59
CA GLU A 279 -36.59 -14.65 27.51
C GLU A 279 -37.36 -15.88 27.00
N GLY A 280 -37.69 -16.80 27.90
CA GLY A 280 -38.51 -17.98 27.57
C GLY A 280 -37.79 -19.06 26.76
N VAL A 281 -36.49 -18.91 26.51
CA VAL A 281 -35.63 -19.93 25.87
C VAL A 281 -34.94 -20.76 26.95
N PRO A 282 -34.95 -22.11 26.85
CA PRO A 282 -34.19 -22.96 27.77
C PRO A 282 -32.71 -22.58 27.80
N ASN A 283 -32.16 -22.42 29.00
CA ASN A 283 -30.76 -22.05 29.21
C ASN A 283 -30.13 -22.88 30.34
N ASP A 284 -28.81 -22.99 30.32
CA ASP A 284 -28.05 -23.62 31.41
C ASP A 284 -27.70 -22.57 32.47
N THR A 285 -28.33 -22.62 33.64
CA THR A 285 -28.07 -21.70 34.75
C THR A 285 -26.97 -22.19 35.70
N THR A 286 -26.27 -23.27 35.35
CA THR A 286 -25.19 -23.81 36.19
C THR A 286 -23.93 -22.93 36.11
N THR A 287 -23.01 -23.11 37.06
CA THR A 287 -21.79 -22.31 37.16
C THR A 287 -20.57 -23.21 37.10
N THR A 288 -19.67 -22.93 36.15
CA THR A 288 -18.35 -23.57 36.07
C THR A 288 -17.38 -22.86 37.00
N THR A 289 -16.48 -23.65 37.61
CA THR A 289 -15.50 -23.15 38.57
C THR A 289 -14.08 -23.59 38.23
N ALA A 290 -13.13 -22.72 38.53
CA ALA A 290 -11.71 -23.01 38.63
C ALA A 290 -11.17 -22.36 39.91
N ILE A 291 -9.96 -22.72 40.32
CA ILE A 291 -9.43 -22.33 41.62
C ILE A 291 -8.17 -21.51 41.46
N LEU A 292 -8.19 -20.28 41.97
CA LEU A 292 -7.00 -19.48 42.23
C LEU A 292 -6.41 -19.90 43.58
N GLN A 293 -5.15 -20.32 43.61
CA GLN A 293 -4.52 -20.87 44.81
C GLN A 293 -3.22 -20.16 45.15
N TYR A 294 -3.15 -19.59 46.35
CA TYR A 294 -1.92 -19.03 46.90
C TYR A 294 -1.00 -20.13 47.46
N ASN A 295 0.31 -19.85 47.49
CA ASN A 295 1.30 -20.75 48.10
C ASN A 295 1.32 -20.74 49.66
N PHE A 296 0.44 -19.96 50.28
CA PHE A 296 0.27 -19.84 51.74
C PHE A 296 -1.21 -19.68 52.11
N GLY A 297 -1.53 -19.75 53.40
CA GLY A 297 -2.91 -19.71 53.91
C GLY A 297 -3.51 -21.12 54.07
N ASN A 298 -4.78 -21.19 54.48
CA ASN A 298 -5.44 -22.47 54.75
C ASN A 298 -6.04 -23.09 53.48
N LEU A 299 -5.29 -24.02 52.86
CA LEU A 299 -5.71 -24.71 51.63
C LEU A 299 -6.80 -25.79 51.84
N ASN A 300 -7.13 -26.12 53.08
CA ASN A 300 -8.18 -27.10 53.42
C ASN A 300 -9.57 -26.46 53.51
N LEU A 301 -9.68 -25.13 53.46
CA LEU A 301 -10.98 -24.47 53.40
C LEU A 301 -11.58 -24.56 52.00
N THR A 302 -12.91 -24.66 51.94
CA THR A 302 -13.65 -24.51 50.69
C THR A 302 -13.30 -23.15 50.06
N PRO A 303 -12.95 -23.10 48.76
CA PRO A 303 -12.62 -21.84 48.11
C PRO A 303 -13.74 -20.82 48.25
N ALA A 304 -13.39 -19.55 48.48
CA ALA A 304 -14.38 -18.47 48.55
C ALA A 304 -15.05 -18.27 47.18
N PHE A 305 -16.38 -18.10 47.17
CA PHE A 305 -17.17 -17.92 45.94
C PHE A 305 -17.48 -16.43 45.69
N PRO A 306 -17.48 -15.94 44.43
CA PRO A 306 -17.71 -14.52 44.10
C PRO A 306 -19.21 -14.13 44.16
N SER A 307 -19.88 -14.41 45.27
CA SER A 307 -21.35 -14.26 45.37
C SER A 307 -21.86 -12.82 45.29
N THR A 308 -21.00 -11.82 45.55
CA THR A 308 -21.35 -10.40 45.51
C THR A 308 -20.88 -9.70 44.24
N THR A 309 -20.03 -10.35 43.44
CA THR A 309 -19.36 -9.74 42.28
C THR A 309 -19.77 -10.38 40.97
N LEU A 310 -20.15 -11.67 40.98
CA LEU A 310 -20.69 -12.35 39.80
C LEU A 310 -22.16 -11.92 39.59
N PRO A 311 -22.51 -11.25 38.47
CA PRO A 311 -23.88 -10.81 38.22
C PRO A 311 -24.89 -11.95 38.14
N ASN A 312 -26.18 -11.63 38.18
CA ASN A 312 -27.20 -12.64 37.88
C ASN A 312 -27.20 -12.95 36.38
N HIS A 313 -27.52 -14.20 36.01
CA HIS A 313 -27.56 -14.65 34.61
C HIS A 313 -28.52 -13.85 33.71
N THR A 314 -29.47 -13.09 34.26
CA THR A 314 -30.39 -12.23 33.49
C THR A 314 -30.09 -10.73 33.64
N ASP A 315 -28.92 -10.35 34.16
CA ASP A 315 -28.59 -8.96 34.47
C ASP A 315 -28.17 -8.16 33.23
N ASN A 316 -29.16 -7.67 32.50
CA ASN A 316 -28.96 -6.83 31.31
C ASN A 316 -28.27 -5.50 31.63
N ALA A 317 -28.47 -4.97 32.83
CA ALA A 317 -27.87 -3.70 33.24
C ALA A 317 -26.36 -3.87 33.41
N ALA A 318 -25.93 -4.95 34.08
CA ALA A 318 -24.52 -5.30 34.25
C ALA A 318 -23.81 -5.53 32.90
N ALA A 319 -24.44 -6.30 32.00
CA ALA A 319 -23.89 -6.53 30.66
C ALA A 319 -23.72 -5.23 29.86
N THR A 320 -24.76 -4.37 29.87
CA THR A 320 -24.76 -3.07 29.18
C THR A 320 -23.73 -2.12 29.76
N GLU A 321 -23.65 -2.03 31.09
CA GLU A 321 -22.67 -1.21 31.79
C GLU A 321 -21.25 -1.61 31.40
N PHE A 322 -20.94 -2.91 31.44
CA PHE A 322 -19.60 -3.41 31.10
C PHE A 322 -19.17 -2.99 29.70
N VAL A 323 -19.99 -3.26 28.67
CA VAL A 323 -19.63 -2.95 27.28
C VAL A 323 -19.60 -1.45 26.99
N SER A 324 -20.36 -0.65 27.75
CA SER A 324 -20.39 0.81 27.58
C SER A 324 -19.09 1.50 28.01
N ARG A 325 -18.25 0.82 28.81
CA ARG A 325 -16.98 1.35 29.35
C ARG A 325 -15.78 1.10 28.44
N LEU A 326 -15.91 0.26 27.41
CA LEU A 326 -14.83 -0.07 26.48
C LEU A 326 -14.42 1.16 25.67
N ARG A 327 -13.15 1.55 25.73
CA ARG A 327 -12.57 2.69 25.00
C ARG A 327 -11.16 2.35 24.53
N SER A 328 -10.85 2.66 23.28
CA SER A 328 -9.48 2.53 22.76
C SER A 328 -8.53 3.47 23.48
N LEU A 329 -7.24 3.13 23.55
CA LEU A 329 -6.21 3.97 24.19
C LEU A 329 -6.18 5.40 23.63
N GLY A 330 -6.16 5.54 22.29
CA GLY A 330 -6.14 6.85 21.63
C GLY A 330 -4.88 7.66 21.91
N THR A 331 -3.73 6.99 22.07
CA THR A 331 -2.42 7.62 22.26
C THR A 331 -1.70 7.77 20.92
N THR A 332 -0.57 8.49 20.89
CA THR A 332 0.26 8.60 19.68
C THR A 332 0.80 7.24 19.20
N GLU A 333 1.09 6.33 20.14
CA GLU A 333 1.58 4.98 19.86
C GLU A 333 0.46 4.03 19.41
N TYR A 334 -0.76 4.22 19.94
CA TYR A 334 -1.95 3.45 19.59
C TYR A 334 -3.06 4.39 19.07
N PRO A 335 -2.89 4.94 17.85
CA PRO A 335 -3.81 5.94 17.31
C PRO A 335 -5.15 5.31 16.92
N VAL A 336 -6.21 6.11 17.05
CA VAL A 336 -7.57 5.74 16.63
C VAL A 336 -7.81 6.29 15.23
N ASN A 337 -7.88 5.38 14.25
CA ASN A 337 -8.03 5.68 12.83
C ASN A 337 -9.44 5.38 12.32
N VAL A 338 -10.46 5.84 13.06
CA VAL A 338 -11.86 5.62 12.70
C VAL A 338 -12.24 6.44 11.45
N PRO A 339 -12.87 5.82 10.42
CA PRO A 339 -13.38 6.56 9.27
C PRO A 339 -14.37 7.65 9.71
N GLN A 340 -14.07 8.90 9.36
CA GLN A 340 -14.91 10.05 9.69
C GLN A 340 -16.04 10.21 8.65
N ALA A 341 -15.68 10.16 7.37
CA ALA A 341 -16.61 10.05 6.25
C ALA A 341 -16.88 8.57 5.94
N ILE A 342 -18.07 8.29 5.40
CA ILE A 342 -18.50 6.95 5.03
C ILE A 342 -18.94 6.94 3.57
N ASP A 343 -18.27 6.13 2.77
CA ASP A 343 -18.56 5.93 1.36
C ASP A 343 -19.71 4.94 1.16
N GLN A 344 -19.77 3.90 2.01
CA GLN A 344 -20.79 2.87 1.92
C GLN A 344 -21.37 2.54 3.30
N ARG A 345 -22.70 2.68 3.40
CA ARG A 345 -23.47 2.25 4.58
C ARG A 345 -24.17 0.94 4.28
N LEU A 346 -24.11 0.02 5.24
CA LEU A 346 -24.88 -1.20 5.27
C LEU A 346 -25.73 -1.18 6.54
N ARG A 347 -27.02 -1.46 6.43
CA ARG A 347 -27.89 -1.72 7.57
C ARG A 347 -28.35 -3.14 7.50
N ILE A 348 -28.00 -3.88 8.53
CA ILE A 348 -28.16 -5.32 8.57
C ILE A 348 -29.05 -5.65 9.75
N THR A 349 -30.27 -6.05 9.46
CA THR A 349 -31.17 -6.63 10.46
C THR A 349 -30.73 -8.05 10.76
N VAL A 350 -30.73 -8.40 12.05
CA VAL A 350 -30.34 -9.71 12.55
C VAL A 350 -31.59 -10.37 13.16
N ALA A 351 -31.95 -11.55 12.67
CA ALA A 351 -33.21 -12.19 13.03
C ALA A 351 -33.09 -13.70 13.17
N VAL A 352 -33.82 -14.24 14.15
CA VAL A 352 -34.21 -15.65 14.18
C VAL A 352 -35.56 -15.78 13.48
N ASN A 353 -35.67 -16.83 12.68
CA ASN A 353 -36.68 -17.01 11.66
C ASN A 353 -37.23 -18.45 11.68
N LEU A 354 -38.20 -18.70 10.83
CA LEU A 354 -38.72 -20.04 10.53
C LEU A 354 -38.57 -20.34 9.03
N LEU A 355 -38.47 -21.62 8.71
CA LEU A 355 -38.63 -22.16 7.36
C LEU A 355 -39.80 -23.14 7.37
N PRO A 356 -40.65 -23.13 6.33
CA PRO A 356 -41.76 -24.07 6.25
C PRO A 356 -41.28 -25.51 6.35
N CYS A 357 -42.00 -26.35 7.09
CA CYS A 357 -41.72 -27.79 7.09
C CYS A 357 -41.97 -28.39 5.70
N GLU A 358 -41.08 -29.28 5.27
CA GLU A 358 -41.20 -29.92 3.95
C GLU A 358 -42.44 -30.83 3.91
N PRO A 359 -43.20 -30.84 2.80
CA PRO A 359 -44.36 -31.71 2.67
C PRO A 359 -44.02 -33.19 2.92
N GLY A 360 -44.73 -33.82 3.86
CA GLY A 360 -44.51 -35.22 4.24
C GLY A 360 -43.42 -35.46 5.29
N ARG A 361 -42.84 -34.41 5.87
CA ARG A 361 -41.97 -34.49 7.06
C ARG A 361 -42.70 -33.98 8.30
N THR A 362 -42.24 -34.42 9.47
CA THR A 362 -42.62 -33.86 10.76
C THR A 362 -41.45 -33.02 11.26
N CYS A 363 -41.69 -31.75 11.53
CA CYS A 363 -40.68 -30.85 12.08
C CYS A 363 -40.97 -30.55 13.56
N SER A 364 -39.95 -30.12 14.29
CA SER A 364 -40.00 -29.91 15.75
C SER A 364 -39.77 -28.46 16.17
N GLY A 365 -39.70 -27.53 15.20
CA GLY A 365 -39.65 -26.11 15.48
C GLY A 365 -41.02 -25.52 15.81
N PRO A 366 -41.09 -24.23 16.15
CA PRO A 366 -42.34 -23.52 16.41
C PRO A 366 -43.31 -23.64 15.23
N ASN A 367 -44.62 -23.78 15.51
CA ASN A 367 -45.67 -23.96 14.50
C ASN A 367 -45.49 -25.19 13.58
N ASP A 368 -44.82 -26.24 14.07
CA ASP A 368 -44.43 -27.42 13.27
C ASP A 368 -43.54 -27.06 12.06
N ASP A 369 -42.86 -25.91 12.10
CA ASP A 369 -41.89 -25.45 11.10
C ASP A 369 -40.45 -25.76 11.56
N ARG A 370 -39.45 -25.21 10.85
CA ARG A 370 -38.02 -25.40 11.13
C ARG A 370 -37.38 -24.08 11.53
N PHE A 371 -36.48 -24.06 12.51
CA PHE A 371 -35.69 -22.86 12.80
C PHE A 371 -34.84 -22.43 11.60
N ALA A 372 -34.72 -21.12 11.44
CA ALA A 372 -33.79 -20.46 10.54
C ALA A 372 -33.27 -19.18 11.19
N ALA A 373 -32.26 -18.59 10.59
CA ALA A 373 -31.76 -17.29 10.97
C ALA A 373 -31.30 -16.54 9.73
N SER A 374 -31.26 -15.21 9.80
CA SER A 374 -30.97 -14.40 8.62
C SER A 374 -30.30 -13.08 8.93
N LEU A 375 -29.60 -12.57 7.93
CA LEU A 375 -29.14 -11.19 7.82
C LEU A 375 -29.92 -10.51 6.69
N ASN A 376 -30.62 -9.41 6.97
CA ASN A 376 -31.51 -8.73 6.01
C ASN A 376 -32.50 -9.67 5.29
N ASN A 377 -33.11 -10.58 6.04
CA ASN A 377 -34.07 -11.57 5.53
C ASN A 377 -33.47 -12.53 4.48
N GLN A 378 -32.14 -12.66 4.43
CA GLN A 378 -31.42 -13.70 3.70
C GLN A 378 -30.86 -14.73 4.68
N SER A 379 -31.35 -15.97 4.60
CA SER A 379 -30.79 -17.12 5.30
C SER A 379 -29.78 -17.78 4.36
N PHE A 380 -28.51 -17.76 4.76
CA PHE A 380 -27.42 -18.25 3.92
C PHE A 380 -27.52 -19.76 3.70
N VAL A 381 -26.99 -20.20 2.56
CA VAL A 381 -26.86 -21.61 2.22
C VAL A 381 -25.39 -21.85 1.87
N LEU A 382 -24.74 -22.78 2.58
CA LEU A 382 -23.37 -23.16 2.26
C LEU A 382 -23.29 -23.70 0.82
N PRO A 383 -22.40 -23.15 -0.03
CA PRO A 383 -22.23 -23.64 -1.39
C PRO A 383 -21.43 -24.96 -1.42
N SER A 384 -21.45 -25.63 -2.56
CA SER A 384 -20.65 -26.87 -2.78
C SER A 384 -19.21 -26.59 -3.24
N ILE A 385 -18.96 -25.38 -3.76
CA ILE A 385 -17.65 -24.86 -4.14
C ILE A 385 -17.40 -23.64 -3.26
N ASP A 386 -16.20 -23.51 -2.71
CA ASP A 386 -15.93 -22.37 -1.84
C ASP A 386 -16.02 -21.03 -2.59
N VAL A 387 -16.56 -20.01 -1.91
CA VAL A 387 -16.85 -18.71 -2.52
C VAL A 387 -15.58 -18.02 -3.03
N LEU A 388 -14.44 -18.21 -2.34
CA LEU A 388 -13.13 -17.70 -2.74
C LEU A 388 -12.68 -18.29 -4.07
N ASP A 389 -12.68 -19.62 -4.21
CA ASP A 389 -12.34 -20.29 -5.45
C ASP A 389 -13.31 -19.91 -6.58
N ALA A 390 -14.61 -19.85 -6.28
CA ALA A 390 -15.62 -19.43 -7.25
C ALA A 390 -15.42 -17.97 -7.71
N TYR A 391 -15.05 -17.07 -6.80
CA TYR A 391 -14.77 -15.67 -7.12
C TYR A 391 -13.53 -15.53 -8.01
N TYR A 392 -12.41 -16.16 -7.62
CA TYR A 392 -11.14 -16.03 -8.36
C TYR A 392 -11.14 -16.81 -9.68
N LYS A 393 -11.86 -17.93 -9.79
CA LYS A 393 -12.04 -18.70 -11.04
C LYS A 393 -13.27 -18.29 -11.84
N ASN A 394 -14.03 -17.29 -11.39
CA ASN A 394 -15.25 -16.79 -12.03
C ASN A 394 -16.27 -17.90 -12.33
N ILE A 395 -16.47 -18.81 -11.37
CA ILE A 395 -17.41 -19.94 -11.49
C ILE A 395 -18.83 -19.41 -11.28
N SER A 396 -19.67 -19.54 -12.29
CA SER A 396 -21.06 -19.07 -12.24
C SER A 396 -21.95 -20.00 -11.41
N GLY A 397 -22.98 -19.42 -10.78
CA GLY A 397 -24.02 -20.18 -10.06
C GLY A 397 -23.67 -20.60 -8.62
N VAL A 398 -22.47 -20.29 -8.13
CA VAL A 398 -22.06 -20.59 -6.74
C VAL A 398 -22.66 -19.60 -5.74
N TYR A 399 -22.68 -18.31 -6.09
CA TYR A 399 -23.23 -17.26 -5.25
C TYR A 399 -23.85 -16.12 -6.09
N GLY A 400 -24.80 -15.39 -5.49
CA GLY A 400 -25.36 -14.15 -6.02
C GLY A 400 -24.66 -12.92 -5.44
N LYS A 401 -24.68 -11.80 -6.17
CA LYS A 401 -24.11 -10.51 -5.74
C LYS A 401 -25.17 -9.57 -5.12
N GLY A 402 -26.33 -10.12 -4.79
CA GLY A 402 -27.55 -9.39 -4.44
C GLY A 402 -27.78 -9.22 -2.95
N PHE A 403 -26.76 -9.39 -2.08
CA PHE A 403 -26.95 -9.17 -0.65
C PHE A 403 -27.36 -7.70 -0.42
N PRO A 404 -28.55 -7.46 0.16
CA PRO A 404 -29.14 -6.13 0.21
C PRO A 404 -28.40 -5.26 1.25
N ALA A 405 -28.08 -4.02 0.86
CA ALA A 405 -27.42 -3.05 1.73
C ALA A 405 -28.32 -2.55 2.86
N GLU A 406 -29.63 -2.66 2.69
CA GLU A 406 -30.65 -2.23 3.62
C GLU A 406 -31.65 -3.38 3.80
N PRO A 407 -32.33 -3.49 4.96
CA PRO A 407 -33.37 -4.48 5.14
C PRO A 407 -34.46 -4.30 4.06
N PRO A 408 -34.88 -5.40 3.39
CA PRO A 408 -35.83 -5.32 2.28
C PRO A 408 -37.22 -4.83 2.70
N LEU A 409 -37.53 -4.91 3.99
CA LEU A 409 -38.75 -4.41 4.59
C LEU A 409 -38.41 -3.64 5.86
N ILE A 410 -38.87 -2.40 5.95
CA ILE A 410 -38.78 -1.58 7.16
C ILE A 410 -40.02 -1.83 8.01
N PHE A 411 -39.81 -2.23 9.26
CA PHE A 411 -40.84 -2.37 10.27
C PHE A 411 -40.28 -1.93 11.63
N ASN A 412 -41.13 -1.89 12.66
CA ASN A 412 -40.64 -1.69 14.02
C ASN A 412 -39.88 -2.94 14.47
N PHE A 413 -38.55 -2.97 14.29
CA PHE A 413 -37.71 -4.13 14.57
C PHE A 413 -37.75 -4.56 16.02
N THR A 414 -38.08 -3.64 16.93
CA THR A 414 -38.22 -3.90 18.37
C THR A 414 -39.68 -3.98 18.84
N GLY A 415 -40.64 -4.05 17.91
CA GLY A 415 -42.06 -4.08 18.22
C GLY A 415 -42.56 -5.42 18.75
N GLU A 416 -43.61 -5.37 19.55
CA GLU A 416 -44.39 -6.56 19.93
C GLU A 416 -45.49 -6.81 18.87
N ASN A 417 -45.79 -8.07 18.56
CA ASN A 417 -46.80 -8.49 17.56
C ASN A 417 -46.48 -8.14 16.08
N LEU A 418 -45.40 -8.73 15.56
CA LEU A 418 -44.99 -8.57 14.16
C LEU A 418 -45.80 -9.47 13.20
N PRO A 419 -46.06 -9.03 11.96
CA PRO A 419 -46.73 -9.86 10.96
C PRO A 419 -45.98 -11.17 10.65
N GLY A 420 -46.69 -12.30 10.66
CA GLY A 420 -46.08 -13.63 10.50
C GLY A 420 -45.33 -13.87 9.19
N TYR A 421 -45.62 -13.12 8.12
CA TYR A 421 -44.87 -13.26 6.86
C TYR A 421 -43.41 -12.80 6.96
N LEU A 422 -43.06 -11.99 7.98
CA LEU A 422 -41.68 -11.57 8.25
C LEU A 422 -40.82 -12.70 8.81
N LEU A 423 -41.44 -13.80 9.28
CA LEU A 423 -40.71 -14.92 9.88
C LEU A 423 -39.97 -15.76 8.84
N PHE A 424 -40.31 -15.68 7.55
CA PHE A 424 -39.81 -16.59 6.53
C PHE A 424 -38.80 -15.91 5.60
N PRO A 425 -37.49 -16.17 5.77
CA PRO A 425 -36.43 -15.55 5.00
C PRO A 425 -36.25 -16.22 3.65
N ARG A 426 -35.64 -15.49 2.73
CA ARG A 426 -35.19 -16.06 1.45
C ARG A 426 -33.92 -16.86 1.70
N ARG A 427 -33.87 -18.10 1.19
CA ARG A 427 -32.68 -18.94 1.23
C ARG A 427 -31.82 -18.70 0.00
N ALA A 428 -30.60 -18.20 0.18
CA ALA A 428 -29.66 -17.98 -0.91
C ALA A 428 -28.23 -17.72 -0.39
N THR A 429 -27.24 -18.08 -1.20
CA THR A 429 -25.83 -17.70 -1.02
C THR A 429 -25.61 -16.32 -1.65
N GLU A 430 -26.00 -15.25 -0.95
CA GLU A 430 -25.83 -13.87 -1.44
C GLU A 430 -24.64 -13.20 -0.76
N VAL A 431 -23.79 -12.56 -1.55
CA VAL A 431 -22.58 -11.86 -1.09
C VAL A 431 -22.71 -10.36 -1.30
N ARG A 432 -22.00 -9.60 -0.49
CA ARG A 432 -21.85 -8.14 -0.66
C ARG A 432 -20.48 -7.84 -1.24
N VAL A 433 -20.45 -7.21 -2.41
CA VAL A 433 -19.20 -6.74 -3.01
C VAL A 433 -18.96 -5.28 -2.59
N VAL A 434 -17.73 -4.98 -2.17
CA VAL A 434 -17.26 -3.65 -1.78
C VAL A 434 -15.98 -3.32 -2.55
N GLU A 435 -15.80 -2.05 -2.93
CA GLU A 435 -14.57 -1.61 -3.57
C GLU A 435 -13.42 -1.52 -2.55
N TYR A 436 -12.19 -1.70 -3.01
CA TYR A 436 -11.02 -1.53 -2.16
C TYR A 436 -10.94 -0.08 -1.63
N ASN A 437 -10.50 0.06 -0.38
CA ASN A 437 -10.32 1.34 0.32
C ASN A 437 -11.62 2.14 0.52
N THR A 438 -12.80 1.53 0.31
CA THR A 438 -14.08 2.11 0.72
C THR A 438 -14.14 2.21 2.26
N SER A 439 -14.52 3.39 2.78
CA SER A 439 -14.92 3.53 4.17
C SER A 439 -16.33 2.95 4.35
N VAL A 440 -16.44 1.92 5.18
CA VAL A 440 -17.69 1.18 5.39
C VAL A 440 -18.22 1.45 6.79
N GLU A 441 -19.51 1.75 6.87
CA GLU A 441 -20.27 1.70 8.11
C GLU A 441 -21.26 0.54 8.02
N ILE A 442 -21.28 -0.32 9.03
CA ILE A 442 -22.32 -1.33 9.19
C ILE A 442 -23.11 -0.99 10.46
N VAL A 443 -24.42 -0.84 10.32
CA VAL A 443 -25.33 -0.77 11.45
C VAL A 443 -26.07 -2.09 11.54
N PHE A 444 -25.78 -2.86 12.57
CA PHE A 444 -26.56 -4.04 12.90
C PHE A 444 -27.76 -3.65 13.76
N GLN A 445 -28.93 -4.13 13.37
CA GLN A 445 -30.19 -3.92 14.08
C GLN A 445 -30.74 -5.28 14.53
N GLY A 446 -30.79 -5.50 15.85
CA GLY A 446 -31.47 -6.66 16.41
C GLY A 446 -32.98 -6.58 16.21
N THR A 447 -33.61 -7.72 15.97
CA THR A 447 -35.07 -7.81 15.80
C THR A 447 -35.71 -8.64 16.92
N THR A 448 -37.02 -8.45 17.12
CA THR A 448 -37.86 -9.27 18.02
C THR A 448 -38.56 -10.42 17.28
N LEU A 449 -38.14 -10.73 16.04
CA LEU A 449 -38.71 -11.82 15.26
C LEU A 449 -38.42 -13.15 15.96
N LEU A 450 -39.48 -13.89 16.28
CA LEU A 450 -39.51 -15.14 17.05
C LEU A 450 -39.00 -15.03 18.50
N ALA A 451 -37.80 -14.52 18.71
CA ALA A 451 -37.22 -14.25 20.02
C ALA A 451 -36.27 -13.05 19.94
N ALA A 452 -36.32 -12.19 20.96
CA ALA A 452 -35.39 -11.08 21.09
C ALA A 452 -34.19 -11.54 21.91
N GLU A 453 -33.00 -11.54 21.32
CA GLU A 453 -31.76 -11.98 21.96
C GLU A 453 -30.55 -11.21 21.45
N ASN A 454 -29.39 -11.43 22.07
CA ASN A 454 -28.13 -10.88 21.59
C ASN A 454 -27.55 -11.74 20.47
N HIS A 455 -26.83 -11.09 19.56
CA HIS A 455 -26.10 -11.78 18.49
C HIS A 455 -24.65 -11.27 18.43
N PRO A 456 -23.63 -12.04 18.82
CA PRO A 456 -22.23 -11.71 18.54
C PRO A 456 -21.97 -11.90 17.05
N LEU A 457 -21.59 -10.84 16.34
CA LEU A 457 -21.24 -10.84 14.92
C LEU A 457 -19.73 -10.70 14.77
N HIS A 458 -19.14 -11.63 14.02
CA HIS A 458 -17.72 -11.64 13.66
C HIS A 458 -17.58 -11.37 12.16
N LEU A 459 -16.56 -10.58 11.80
CA LEU A 459 -16.15 -10.33 10.43
C LEU A 459 -14.70 -10.79 10.27
N HIS A 460 -14.49 -11.81 9.44
CA HIS A 460 -13.16 -12.34 9.15
C HIS A 460 -12.31 -11.31 8.41
N GLY A 461 -10.99 -11.34 8.63
CA GLY A 461 -10.01 -10.51 7.91
C GLY A 461 -10.09 -9.00 8.20
N PHE A 462 -10.91 -8.59 9.17
CA PHE A 462 -11.06 -7.21 9.59
C PHE A 462 -11.23 -7.09 11.11
N SER A 463 -10.61 -6.07 11.66
CA SER A 463 -11.05 -5.45 12.91
C SER A 463 -11.70 -4.09 12.58
N PHE A 464 -12.65 -3.66 13.41
CA PHE A 464 -13.48 -2.50 13.16
C PHE A 464 -13.69 -1.67 14.44
N TYR A 465 -13.96 -0.37 14.27
CA TYR A 465 -14.27 0.52 15.38
C TYR A 465 -15.76 0.43 15.71
N VAL A 466 -16.11 0.14 16.95
CA VAL A 466 -17.50 0.19 17.41
C VAL A 466 -17.83 1.63 17.84
N VAL A 467 -18.48 2.38 16.95
CA VAL A 467 -18.67 3.83 17.09
C VAL A 467 -19.95 4.21 17.83
N GLY A 468 -20.94 3.33 17.88
CA GLY A 468 -22.20 3.61 18.54
C GLY A 468 -22.96 2.33 18.87
N ARG A 469 -23.80 2.40 19.89
CA ARG A 469 -24.75 1.34 20.26
C ARG A 469 -25.95 1.96 20.98
N GLY A 470 -27.11 1.33 20.86
CA GLY A 470 -28.34 1.82 21.48
C GLY A 470 -29.42 0.75 21.59
N PHE A 471 -30.53 1.12 22.21
CA PHE A 471 -31.74 0.31 22.30
C PHE A 471 -32.83 0.90 21.39
N GLY A 472 -33.78 0.07 20.97
CA GLY A 472 -34.83 0.44 20.02
C GLY A 472 -34.37 0.31 18.56
N ASN A 473 -35.16 0.92 17.67
CA ASN A 473 -34.80 1.03 16.26
C ASN A 473 -33.76 2.13 16.08
N PHE A 474 -32.73 1.87 15.28
CA PHE A 474 -31.76 2.84 14.85
C PHE A 474 -32.42 4.02 14.10
N ASP A 475 -32.08 5.24 14.50
CA ASP A 475 -32.51 6.50 13.89
C ASP A 475 -31.32 7.13 13.16
N GLU A 476 -31.39 7.15 11.83
CA GLU A 476 -30.31 7.60 10.95
C GLU A 476 -29.90 9.07 11.13
N GLU A 477 -30.81 9.89 11.64
CA GLU A 477 -30.58 11.32 11.82
C GLU A 477 -30.05 11.61 13.22
N LYS A 478 -30.54 10.89 14.24
CA LYS A 478 -30.21 11.17 15.65
C LYS A 478 -29.05 10.37 16.19
N ASP A 479 -28.98 9.08 15.88
CA ASP A 479 -28.01 8.18 16.52
C ASP A 479 -26.56 8.46 16.09
N PRO A 480 -26.26 8.72 14.80
CA PRO A 480 -24.91 9.09 14.38
C PRO A 480 -24.34 10.35 15.05
N LEU A 481 -25.19 11.25 15.55
CA LEU A 481 -24.76 12.46 16.27
C LEU A 481 -24.10 12.13 17.62
N ASN A 482 -24.40 10.96 18.18
CA ASN A 482 -23.87 10.50 19.47
C ASN A 482 -22.74 9.48 19.31
N TYR A 483 -22.25 9.25 18.09
CA TYR A 483 -21.15 8.32 17.87
C TYR A 483 -19.89 8.77 18.59
N ASN A 484 -19.24 7.83 19.24
CA ASN A 484 -17.88 7.99 19.70
C ASN A 484 -16.93 7.82 18.51
N LEU A 485 -16.44 8.95 17.99
CA LEU A 485 -15.41 8.99 16.94
C LEU A 485 -14.03 9.42 17.47
N VAL A 486 -13.89 9.53 18.80
CA VAL A 486 -12.67 9.97 19.47
C VAL A 486 -11.84 8.78 19.92
N ASP A 487 -12.47 7.87 20.65
CA ASP A 487 -11.84 6.67 21.20
C ASP A 487 -12.74 5.41 21.19
N PRO A 488 -13.49 5.14 20.09
CA PRO A 488 -14.27 3.90 19.97
C PRO A 488 -13.36 2.67 20.13
N PRO A 489 -13.81 1.62 20.83
CA PRO A 489 -13.04 0.37 20.93
C PRO A 489 -12.87 -0.25 19.55
N TYR A 490 -11.69 -0.81 19.30
CA TYR A 490 -11.36 -1.57 18.09
C TYR A 490 -11.51 -3.06 18.40
N GLU A 491 -12.44 -3.71 17.71
CA GLU A 491 -12.90 -5.08 18.00
C GLU A 491 -12.95 -5.89 16.69
N ASN A 492 -12.95 -7.21 16.78
CA ASN A 492 -13.19 -8.10 15.63
C ASN A 492 -14.52 -8.86 15.75
N THR A 493 -15.09 -8.92 16.97
CA THR A 493 -16.39 -9.53 17.24
C THR A 493 -17.24 -8.61 18.12
N VAL A 494 -18.46 -8.29 17.68
CA VAL A 494 -19.34 -7.34 18.38
C VAL A 494 -20.70 -7.92 18.69
N GLY A 495 -21.16 -7.74 19.93
CA GLY A 495 -22.52 -8.08 20.33
C GLY A 495 -23.54 -7.07 19.81
N VAL A 496 -24.52 -7.55 19.04
CA VAL A 496 -25.75 -6.84 18.72
C VAL A 496 -26.71 -7.09 19.88
N THR A 497 -26.95 -6.06 20.69
CA THR A 497 -27.79 -6.20 21.89
C THR A 497 -29.24 -6.49 21.53
N ARG A 498 -29.90 -7.31 22.35
CA ARG A 498 -31.34 -7.56 22.34
C ARG A 498 -32.12 -6.25 22.21
N SER A 499 -33.05 -6.23 21.26
CA SER A 499 -33.92 -5.07 20.99
C SER A 499 -33.13 -3.76 20.83
N GLY A 500 -31.95 -3.82 20.22
CA GLY A 500 -31.06 -2.68 20.04
C GLY A 500 -30.27 -2.74 18.76
N TRP A 501 -29.27 -1.86 18.67
CA TRP A 501 -28.43 -1.71 17.49
C TRP A 501 -26.98 -1.42 17.87
N VAL A 502 -26.07 -1.72 16.95
CA VAL A 502 -24.65 -1.38 17.07
C VAL A 502 -24.12 -0.94 15.72
N ALA A 503 -23.32 0.12 15.72
CA ALA A 503 -22.71 0.69 14.53
C ALA A 503 -21.20 0.51 14.58
N LEU A 504 -20.64 -0.01 13.49
CA LEU A 504 -19.20 -0.20 13.32
C LEU A 504 -18.69 0.51 12.07
N ARG A 505 -17.43 0.94 12.10
CA ARG A 505 -16.74 1.58 10.97
C ARG A 505 -15.37 0.97 10.73
N PHE A 506 -15.03 0.73 9.47
CA PHE A 506 -13.72 0.26 9.06
C PHE A 506 -13.41 0.64 7.61
N TRP A 507 -12.15 0.45 7.21
CA TRP A 507 -11.72 0.60 5.83
C TRP A 507 -11.65 -0.77 5.16
N ALA A 508 -12.28 -0.94 4.00
CA ALA A 508 -12.21 -2.17 3.21
C ALA A 508 -10.86 -2.28 2.47
N ARG A 509 -9.75 -2.39 3.21
CA ARG A 509 -8.36 -2.42 2.70
C ARG A 509 -7.74 -3.80 2.60
N ASN A 510 -8.53 -4.85 2.77
CA ASN A 510 -8.06 -6.21 2.67
C ASN A 510 -8.80 -6.92 1.52
N PRO A 511 -8.28 -6.89 0.28
CA PRO A 511 -8.89 -7.57 -0.86
C PRO A 511 -9.05 -9.07 -0.60
N GLY A 512 -10.18 -9.61 -1.03
CA GLY A 512 -10.46 -11.03 -0.85
C GLY A 512 -11.93 -11.30 -0.58
N VAL A 513 -12.18 -12.56 -0.24
CA VAL A 513 -13.50 -13.06 0.17
C VAL A 513 -13.43 -13.29 1.67
N TRP A 514 -14.29 -12.60 2.42
CA TRP A 514 -14.27 -12.57 3.87
C TRP A 514 -15.62 -12.95 4.44
N PHE A 515 -15.62 -13.87 5.40
CA PHE A 515 -16.83 -14.38 6.00
C PHE A 515 -17.35 -13.45 7.11
N MET A 516 -18.67 -13.27 7.19
CA MET A 516 -19.31 -12.52 8.26
C MET A 516 -20.45 -13.35 8.83
N HIS A 517 -20.42 -13.67 10.11
CA HIS A 517 -21.39 -14.57 10.71
C HIS A 517 -21.64 -14.30 12.19
N CYS A 518 -22.77 -14.81 12.69
CA CYS A 518 -23.01 -14.87 14.11
C CYS A 518 -22.11 -15.93 14.76
N HIS A 519 -21.61 -15.66 15.96
CA HIS A 519 -20.76 -16.56 16.73
C HIS A 519 -21.53 -17.50 17.67
N LEU A 520 -22.87 -17.46 17.62
CA LEU A 520 -23.74 -18.50 18.17
C LEU A 520 -23.88 -19.59 17.10
N ASP A 521 -23.23 -20.73 17.28
CA ASP A 521 -23.12 -21.77 16.25
C ASP A 521 -24.49 -22.28 15.76
N GLN A 522 -25.50 -22.27 16.63
CA GLN A 522 -26.87 -22.58 16.22
C GLN A 522 -27.41 -21.58 15.18
N HIS A 523 -27.13 -20.29 15.32
CA HIS A 523 -27.59 -19.25 14.39
C HIS A 523 -26.82 -19.30 13.08
N THR A 524 -25.52 -19.55 13.12
CA THR A 524 -24.70 -19.83 11.93
C THR A 524 -25.26 -21.02 11.18
N SER A 525 -25.53 -22.13 11.88
CA SER A 525 -26.11 -23.35 11.31
C SER A 525 -27.50 -23.13 10.70
N TRP A 526 -28.24 -22.14 11.22
CA TRP A 526 -29.55 -21.72 10.70
C TRP A 526 -29.48 -20.67 9.58
N GLY A 527 -28.29 -20.19 9.23
CA GLY A 527 -28.03 -19.31 8.08
C GLY A 527 -27.78 -17.83 8.41
N MET A 528 -27.44 -17.48 9.65
CA MET A 528 -27.10 -16.09 10.05
C MET A 528 -25.67 -15.71 9.65
N GLU A 529 -25.43 -15.65 8.35
CA GLU A 529 -24.11 -15.44 7.78
C GLU A 529 -24.21 -14.80 6.38
N THR A 530 -23.12 -14.20 5.94
CA THR A 530 -22.94 -13.69 4.58
C THR A 530 -21.44 -13.56 4.29
N VAL A 531 -21.13 -13.10 3.08
CA VAL A 531 -19.75 -12.94 2.61
C VAL A 531 -19.56 -11.51 2.12
N LEU A 532 -18.51 -10.87 2.60
CA LEU A 532 -18.01 -9.60 2.12
C LEU A 532 -16.87 -9.85 1.13
N ILE A 533 -17.10 -9.54 -0.15
CA ILE A 533 -16.04 -9.56 -1.16
C ILE A 533 -15.47 -8.15 -1.30
N VAL A 534 -14.24 -7.95 -0.87
CA VAL A 534 -13.50 -6.72 -1.14
C VAL A 534 -12.73 -6.90 -2.43
N LYS A 535 -13.03 -6.08 -3.44
CA LYS A 535 -12.33 -6.15 -4.72
C LYS A 535 -10.84 -5.86 -4.55
N ASN A 536 -10.05 -6.35 -5.50
CA ASN A 536 -8.66 -5.91 -5.62
C ASN A 536 -8.63 -4.40 -5.83
N GLY A 537 -7.85 -3.73 -5.00
CA GLY A 537 -7.40 -2.39 -5.29
C GLY A 537 -5.91 -2.30 -5.01
N ILE A 538 -5.40 -1.10 -5.16
CA ILE A 538 -3.98 -0.87 -5.12
C ILE A 538 -3.75 0.13 -3.98
N GLU A 539 -2.86 -0.27 -3.06
CA GLU A 539 -2.43 0.48 -1.89
C GLU A 539 -2.14 1.95 -2.20
N VAL A 540 -2.46 2.80 -1.23
CA VAL A 540 -1.99 4.18 -1.17
C VAL A 540 -1.62 4.46 0.28
N PHE A 541 -0.33 4.38 0.63
CA PHE A 541 0.71 5.43 0.59
C PHE A 541 0.37 6.63 1.48
N LEU A 542 1.34 7.06 2.32
CA LEU A 542 1.20 7.92 3.51
C LEU A 542 0.71 9.37 3.25
N GLY A 543 0.41 9.75 2.01
CA GLY A 543 -0.11 11.06 1.62
C GLY A 543 -1.48 10.99 0.93
N ASN A 544 -1.92 12.10 0.34
CA ASN A 544 -3.18 12.14 -0.38
C ASN A 544 -3.11 11.23 -1.62
N VAL A 545 -4.20 10.50 -1.86
CA VAL A 545 -4.42 9.83 -3.14
C VAL A 545 -5.14 10.80 -4.06
N THR A 546 -4.50 11.23 -5.13
CA THR A 546 -5.18 11.98 -6.17
C THR A 546 -5.29 11.12 -7.43
N THR A 547 -6.45 11.11 -8.08
CA THR A 547 -6.59 10.48 -9.40
C THR A 547 -6.83 11.57 -10.44
N ILE A 548 -6.04 11.56 -11.50
CA ILE A 548 -6.21 12.46 -12.65
C ILE A 548 -6.37 11.67 -13.94
N PHE A 549 -7.03 12.28 -14.92
CA PHE A 549 -7.34 11.67 -16.20
C PHE A 549 -6.61 12.41 -17.31
N TYR A 550 -5.81 11.67 -18.06
CA TYR A 550 -5.05 12.16 -19.20
C TYR A 550 -5.63 11.55 -20.47
N GLU A 551 -6.28 12.37 -21.27
CA GLU A 551 -6.72 11.99 -22.61
C GLU A 551 -5.68 12.47 -23.61
N ILE A 552 -4.97 11.53 -24.23
CA ILE A 552 -4.02 11.82 -25.29
C ILE A 552 -4.81 11.90 -26.59
N GLN A 553 -4.70 13.01 -27.31
CA GLN A 553 -5.43 13.23 -28.56
C GLN A 553 -4.72 14.23 -29.47
N GLU A 554 -5.08 14.20 -30.76
CA GLU A 554 -4.63 15.21 -31.70
C GLU A 554 -5.40 16.53 -31.54
N THR A 555 -4.68 17.65 -31.42
CA THR A 555 -5.25 19.00 -31.35
C THR A 555 -4.55 19.93 -32.34
N SER A 556 -5.32 20.81 -33.01
CA SER A 556 -4.77 21.80 -33.94
C SER A 556 -4.12 22.97 -33.19
N TYR A 557 -2.85 23.24 -33.47
CA TYR A 557 -2.11 24.39 -32.95
C TYR A 557 -1.50 25.20 -34.09
N THR A 558 -1.59 26.53 -33.98
CA THR A 558 -0.97 27.46 -34.92
C THR A 558 0.29 28.07 -34.32
N ARG A 559 1.41 27.93 -35.01
CA ARG A 559 2.71 28.55 -34.68
C ARG A 559 3.44 28.90 -35.97
N LEU A 560 4.25 29.97 -35.95
CA LEU A 560 5.10 30.35 -37.10
C LEU A 560 4.31 30.46 -38.43
N CYS A 561 3.10 31.03 -38.35
CA CYS A 561 2.15 31.22 -39.47
C CYS A 561 1.51 29.93 -40.03
N GLU A 562 1.74 28.77 -39.42
CA GLU A 562 1.24 27.48 -39.91
C GLU A 562 0.43 26.75 -38.83
N THR A 563 -0.60 26.02 -39.25
CA THR A 563 -1.44 25.21 -38.36
C THR A 563 -1.19 23.75 -38.67
N LYS A 564 -0.82 22.98 -37.63
CA LYS A 564 -0.72 21.53 -37.70
C LYS A 564 -1.45 20.88 -36.52
N LYS A 565 -1.81 19.62 -36.67
CA LYS A 565 -2.23 18.80 -35.54
C LYS A 565 -0.99 18.28 -34.81
N ILE A 566 -1.08 18.24 -33.48
CA ILE A 566 -0.06 17.69 -32.59
C ILE A 566 -0.74 16.80 -31.55
N LEU A 567 -0.02 15.80 -31.02
CA LEU A 567 -0.48 15.07 -29.84
C LEU A 567 -0.42 15.99 -28.62
N THR A 568 -1.47 15.93 -27.80
CA THR A 568 -1.66 16.75 -26.60
C THR A 568 -2.30 15.92 -25.51
N VAL A 569 -2.10 16.31 -24.26
CA VAL A 569 -2.87 15.78 -23.13
C VAL A 569 -3.98 16.77 -22.80
N ASN A 570 -5.22 16.29 -22.77
CA ASN A 570 -6.40 17.09 -22.45
C ASN A 570 -6.55 18.35 -23.34
N SER A 571 -6.18 18.24 -24.62
CA SER A 571 -6.14 19.34 -25.60
C SER A 571 -5.19 20.50 -25.25
N GLN A 572 -4.23 20.30 -24.34
CA GLN A 572 -3.31 21.35 -23.87
C GLN A 572 -1.88 21.12 -24.36
N PHE A 573 -1.21 22.22 -24.71
CA PHE A 573 0.22 22.29 -25.03
C PHE A 573 0.81 23.63 -24.51
N PRO A 574 1.79 23.60 -23.58
CA PRO A 574 2.22 22.43 -22.81
C PRO A 574 1.04 21.76 -22.08
N GLY A 575 1.21 20.49 -21.74
CA GLY A 575 0.21 19.71 -21.01
C GLY A 575 -0.04 20.25 -19.60
N PRO A 576 -1.08 19.72 -18.92
CA PRO A 576 -1.47 20.19 -17.60
C PRO A 576 -0.34 20.04 -16.57
N THR A 577 -0.20 21.04 -15.71
CA THR A 577 0.68 20.98 -14.54
C THR A 577 0.07 20.09 -13.46
N ILE A 578 0.87 19.18 -12.94
CA ILE A 578 0.53 18.38 -11.77
C ILE A 578 1.08 19.08 -10.53
N TYR A 579 0.29 19.09 -9.45
CA TYR A 579 0.70 19.54 -8.14
C TYR A 579 0.57 18.38 -7.15
N ALA A 580 1.60 18.16 -6.34
CA ALA A 580 1.64 17.14 -5.30
C ALA A 580 2.40 17.68 -4.08
N GLU A 581 2.24 17.05 -2.92
CA GLU A 581 3.11 17.23 -1.76
C GLU A 581 4.00 15.99 -1.58
N LYS A 582 5.20 16.15 -1.00
CA LYS A 582 6.02 14.99 -0.61
C LYS A 582 5.24 14.04 0.28
N GLY A 583 5.22 12.77 -0.12
CA GLY A 583 4.47 11.67 0.47
C GLY A 583 3.16 11.34 -0.25
N ASP A 584 2.67 12.21 -1.13
CA ASP A 584 1.45 11.96 -1.90
C ASP A 584 1.60 10.81 -2.89
N THR A 585 0.46 10.27 -3.31
CA THR A 585 0.40 9.38 -4.46
C THR A 585 -0.57 9.88 -5.50
N LEU A 586 -0.12 9.90 -6.74
CA LEU A 586 -0.94 10.23 -7.88
C LEU A 586 -1.21 8.99 -8.72
N ILE A 587 -2.48 8.77 -9.03
CA ILE A 587 -2.95 7.77 -9.97
C ILE A 587 -3.28 8.50 -11.27
N VAL A 588 -2.49 8.26 -12.32
CA VAL A 588 -2.72 8.89 -13.63
C VAL A 588 -3.33 7.87 -14.56
N ARG A 589 -4.62 8.05 -14.86
CA ARG A 589 -5.36 7.21 -15.81
C ARG A 589 -5.23 7.80 -17.20
N VAL A 590 -4.44 7.15 -18.03
CA VAL A 590 -4.17 7.56 -19.39
C VAL A 590 -5.13 6.83 -20.33
N TYR A 591 -5.77 7.59 -21.22
CA TYR A 591 -6.52 7.06 -22.35
C TYR A 591 -5.91 7.60 -23.63
N ASN A 592 -5.35 6.71 -24.43
CA ASN A 592 -4.83 7.07 -25.73
C ASN A 592 -5.97 7.13 -26.76
N LYS A 593 -6.46 8.34 -27.06
CA LYS A 593 -7.38 8.63 -28.18
C LYS A 593 -6.62 9.16 -29.42
N GLY A 594 -5.29 9.21 -29.37
CA GLY A 594 -4.46 9.54 -30.52
C GLY A 594 -4.36 8.37 -31.49
N ASP A 595 -3.74 8.63 -32.63
CA ASP A 595 -3.59 7.66 -33.72
C ASP A 595 -2.29 6.84 -33.62
N TYR A 596 -1.44 7.11 -32.61
CA TYR A 596 -0.11 6.53 -32.46
C TYR A 596 0.08 5.91 -31.07
N ASN A 597 0.99 4.95 -30.99
CA ASN A 597 1.47 4.37 -29.74
C ASN A 597 2.10 5.43 -28.85
N ILE A 598 1.87 5.35 -27.54
CA ILE A 598 2.47 6.29 -26.61
C ILE A 598 2.66 5.69 -25.23
N THR A 599 3.72 6.08 -24.56
CA THR A 599 3.90 5.94 -23.12
C THR A 599 4.19 7.30 -22.49
N LEU A 600 4.02 7.40 -21.17
CA LEU A 600 4.34 8.61 -20.41
C LEU A 600 5.35 8.26 -19.33
N HIS A 601 6.34 9.12 -19.15
CA HIS A 601 7.37 9.03 -18.14
C HIS A 601 7.32 10.21 -17.17
N TRP A 602 7.75 9.96 -15.93
CA TRP A 602 7.67 10.85 -14.77
C TRP A 602 9.09 11.20 -14.33
N HIS A 603 9.70 12.10 -15.07
CA HIS A 603 11.12 12.40 -14.99
C HIS A 603 11.55 12.82 -13.59
N GLY A 604 12.58 12.15 -13.07
CA GLY A 604 13.14 12.44 -11.74
C GLY A 604 12.37 11.86 -10.55
N LEU A 605 11.30 11.09 -10.78
CA LEU A 605 10.58 10.36 -9.74
C LEU A 605 11.26 9.01 -9.45
N ALA A 606 11.50 8.70 -8.17
CA ALA A 606 12.19 7.47 -7.78
C ALA A 606 11.38 6.19 -8.08
N GLN A 607 10.04 6.22 -7.98
CA GLN A 607 9.18 5.04 -8.20
C GLN A 607 9.63 3.80 -7.40
N PRO A 608 9.77 3.89 -6.07
CA PRO A 608 10.38 2.83 -5.27
C PRO A 608 9.64 1.50 -5.46
N ARG A 609 10.39 0.49 -5.92
CA ARG A 609 9.96 -0.89 -6.21
C ARG A 609 8.90 -1.01 -7.31
N ASN A 610 8.55 0.07 -8.00
CA ASN A 610 7.46 0.13 -8.96
C ASN A 610 7.89 0.66 -10.35
N PRO A 611 8.88 0.03 -11.00
CA PRO A 611 9.26 0.40 -12.38
C PRO A 611 8.11 0.17 -13.38
N TRP A 612 7.06 -0.60 -13.04
CA TRP A 612 5.87 -0.75 -13.88
C TRP A 612 5.12 0.56 -14.15
N SER A 613 5.37 1.61 -13.37
CA SER A 613 4.84 2.96 -13.60
C SER A 613 5.91 3.96 -14.06
N ASP A 614 7.05 3.48 -14.55
CA ASP A 614 8.14 4.33 -15.05
C ASP A 614 7.83 4.88 -16.45
N GLY A 615 7.46 4.01 -17.41
CA GLY A 615 6.96 4.41 -18.72
C GLY A 615 7.87 4.33 -19.96
N PRO A 616 9.20 4.15 -19.87
CA PRO A 616 10.04 3.90 -21.04
C PRO A 616 9.58 2.73 -21.93
N GLU A 617 9.25 3.06 -23.18
CA GLU A 617 8.73 2.12 -24.17
C GLU A 617 9.72 0.97 -24.43
N TYR A 618 9.24 -0.28 -24.34
CA TYR A 618 10.02 -1.52 -24.45
C TYR A 618 11.17 -1.68 -23.45
N ILE A 619 11.26 -0.84 -22.43
CA ILE A 619 12.20 -1.04 -21.31
C ILE A 619 11.44 -1.45 -20.07
N THR A 620 10.48 -0.65 -19.62
CA THR A 620 9.64 -0.96 -18.45
C THR A 620 8.18 -1.18 -18.80
N GLN A 621 7.79 -0.86 -20.04
CA GLN A 621 6.40 -0.90 -20.46
C GLN A 621 6.30 -1.00 -21.99
N CYS A 622 5.40 -1.86 -22.48
CA CYS A 622 4.95 -1.79 -23.87
C CYS A 622 3.94 -0.64 -24.12
N PRO A 623 3.91 -0.08 -25.33
CA PRO A 623 3.16 1.13 -25.63
C PRO A 623 1.65 1.02 -25.39
N ILE A 624 1.05 2.10 -24.88
CA ILE A 624 -0.41 2.24 -24.81
C ILE A 624 -0.91 2.46 -26.24
N GLN A 625 -1.48 1.43 -26.84
CA GLN A 625 -2.01 1.47 -28.21
C GLN A 625 -3.16 2.50 -28.36
N PRO A 626 -3.42 3.02 -29.57
CA PRO A 626 -4.63 3.76 -29.88
C PRO A 626 -5.89 3.03 -29.39
N GLY A 627 -6.76 3.73 -28.67
CA GLY A 627 -7.96 3.18 -28.06
C GLY A 627 -7.73 2.45 -26.72
N ALA A 628 -6.48 2.19 -26.33
CA ALA A 628 -6.13 1.53 -25.07
C ALA A 628 -5.97 2.52 -23.91
N LYS A 629 -5.98 1.96 -22.70
CA LYS A 629 -5.86 2.71 -21.45
C LYS A 629 -4.80 2.06 -20.57
N PHE A 630 -4.14 2.86 -19.76
CA PHE A 630 -3.21 2.38 -18.74
C PHE A 630 -3.20 3.30 -17.53
N THR A 631 -2.91 2.74 -16.36
CA THR A 631 -2.90 3.45 -15.10
C THR A 631 -1.49 3.51 -14.52
N TYR A 632 -0.90 4.71 -14.48
CA TYR A 632 0.35 4.94 -13.75
C TYR A 632 0.07 5.22 -12.28
N ARG A 633 0.97 4.76 -11.41
CA ARG A 633 0.94 5.02 -9.97
C ARG A 633 2.26 5.64 -9.56
N LEU A 634 2.17 6.88 -9.10
CA LEU A 634 3.31 7.73 -8.82
C LEU A 634 3.35 7.99 -7.33
N LEU A 635 4.42 7.56 -6.67
CA LEU A 635 4.69 7.90 -5.27
C LEU A 635 5.75 9.00 -5.21
N PHE A 636 5.41 10.13 -4.60
CA PHE A 636 6.36 11.22 -4.35
C PHE A 636 7.11 10.96 -3.04
N SER A 637 8.00 9.96 -3.05
CA SER A 637 8.63 9.44 -1.82
C SER A 637 9.61 10.42 -1.18
N GLU A 638 10.39 11.13 -1.99
CA GLU A 638 11.53 11.91 -1.50
C GLU A 638 11.61 13.33 -2.09
N GLU A 639 11.05 13.51 -3.28
CA GLU A 639 11.19 14.67 -4.16
C GLU A 639 10.53 15.92 -3.57
N GLU A 640 11.22 17.08 -3.63
CA GLU A 640 10.68 18.39 -3.24
C GLU A 640 11.21 19.47 -4.20
N GLY A 641 10.33 20.13 -4.93
CA GLY A 641 10.69 21.11 -5.96
C GLY A 641 10.00 20.83 -7.29
N THR A 642 10.69 21.13 -8.39
CA THR A 642 10.18 20.87 -9.75
C THR A 642 10.72 19.58 -10.32
N ILE A 643 9.84 18.74 -10.81
CA ILE A 643 10.10 17.69 -11.80
C ILE A 643 9.12 17.88 -12.97
N TRP A 644 9.06 16.93 -13.90
CA TRP A 644 8.21 17.05 -15.08
C TRP A 644 7.78 15.68 -15.59
N TRP A 645 6.77 15.66 -16.44
CA TRP A 645 6.31 14.45 -17.11
C TRP A 645 6.33 14.66 -18.62
N HIS A 646 6.58 13.60 -19.38
CA HIS A 646 6.59 13.67 -20.84
C HIS A 646 6.28 12.34 -21.51
N ALA A 647 5.96 12.37 -22.80
CA ALA A 647 5.88 11.15 -23.59
C ALA A 647 7.27 10.50 -23.73
N HIS A 648 7.32 9.18 -23.59
CA HIS A 648 8.54 8.39 -23.75
C HIS A 648 8.43 7.43 -24.95
N SER A 649 7.70 7.87 -25.97
CA SER A 649 7.63 7.25 -27.29
C SER A 649 8.24 8.20 -28.31
N ASP A 650 9.33 7.74 -28.93
CA ASP A 650 10.08 8.49 -29.94
C ASP A 650 10.33 9.96 -29.54
N TRP A 651 9.93 10.91 -30.39
CA TRP A 651 10.10 12.36 -30.20
C TRP A 651 8.80 13.06 -29.78
N ASP A 652 7.79 12.32 -29.32
CA ASP A 652 6.49 12.91 -28.95
C ASP A 652 6.57 13.85 -27.74
N ARG A 653 7.67 13.76 -26.97
CA ARG A 653 8.06 14.75 -25.96
C ARG A 653 8.06 16.19 -26.47
N ALA A 654 8.27 16.41 -27.78
CA ALA A 654 8.16 17.73 -28.42
C ALA A 654 6.84 18.46 -28.05
N THR A 655 5.76 17.70 -27.93
CA THR A 655 4.39 18.23 -27.81
C THR A 655 3.62 17.63 -26.63
N VAL A 656 4.06 16.49 -26.10
CA VAL A 656 3.46 15.82 -24.95
C VAL A 656 4.42 15.90 -23.77
N HIS A 657 4.32 17.00 -23.02
CA HIS A 657 5.06 17.22 -21.77
C HIS A 657 4.30 18.20 -20.87
N GLY A 658 4.59 18.19 -19.58
CA GLY A 658 4.05 19.16 -18.63
C GLY A 658 4.84 19.20 -17.32
N ALA A 659 4.57 20.24 -16.53
CA ALA A 659 5.26 20.44 -15.26
C ALA A 659 4.69 19.51 -14.17
N LEU A 660 5.54 19.14 -13.22
CA LEU A 660 5.16 18.42 -12.01
C LEU A 660 5.81 19.12 -10.81
N ILE A 661 5.00 19.83 -10.03
CA ILE A 661 5.45 20.62 -8.88
C ILE A 661 5.17 19.84 -7.60
N VAL A 662 6.23 19.50 -6.87
CA VAL A 662 6.18 18.78 -5.60
C VAL A 662 6.49 19.75 -4.46
N TYR A 663 5.50 20.01 -3.63
CA TYR A 663 5.62 20.86 -2.45
C TYR A 663 6.27 20.11 -1.29
N PRO A 664 6.89 20.84 -0.35
CA PRO A 664 7.35 20.26 0.90
C PRO A 664 6.25 19.48 1.61
N LYS A 665 6.62 18.46 2.38
CA LYS A 665 5.66 17.68 3.17
C LYS A 665 4.74 18.59 3.98
N LYS A 666 3.44 18.30 4.00
CA LYS A 666 2.45 19.08 4.75
C LYS A 666 2.90 19.38 6.18
N GLY A 667 2.85 20.67 6.56
CA GLY A 667 3.30 21.14 7.86
C GLY A 667 4.78 21.55 7.91
N THR A 668 5.52 21.40 6.81
CA THR A 668 6.88 21.94 6.65
C THR A 668 6.90 23.15 5.70
N THR A 669 8.04 23.81 5.57
CA THR A 669 8.22 24.99 4.72
C THR A 669 9.43 24.82 3.82
N PHE A 670 9.50 25.60 2.75
CA PHE A 670 10.74 25.73 1.96
C PHE A 670 11.93 26.08 2.86
N PRO A 671 13.15 25.62 2.53
CA PRO A 671 14.38 25.99 3.24
C PRO A 671 14.86 27.43 2.93
N PHE A 672 14.05 28.18 2.18
CA PHE A 672 14.24 29.59 1.84
C PHE A 672 12.93 30.34 2.09
N PRO A 673 12.95 31.69 2.17
CA PRO A 673 11.74 32.47 2.40
C PRO A 673 10.65 32.14 1.37
N LYS A 674 9.43 31.86 1.86
CA LYS A 674 8.29 31.50 1.02
C LYS A 674 8.07 32.56 -0.07
N PRO A 675 8.06 32.20 -1.36
CA PRO A 675 7.80 33.14 -2.45
C PRO A 675 6.36 33.65 -2.40
N ASP A 676 6.12 34.84 -2.94
CA ASP A 676 4.78 35.42 -3.06
C ASP A 676 3.92 34.66 -4.09
N LYS A 677 4.54 34.25 -5.22
CA LYS A 677 3.90 33.52 -6.33
C LYS A 677 4.91 32.60 -7.02
N GLU A 678 4.41 31.61 -7.75
CA GLU A 678 5.21 30.66 -8.53
C GLU A 678 4.87 30.79 -10.01
N ILE A 679 5.88 30.65 -10.88
CA ILE A 679 5.71 30.78 -12.33
C ILE A 679 6.42 29.60 -13.02
N PRO A 680 5.67 28.63 -13.59
CA PRO A 680 6.23 27.60 -14.45
C PRO A 680 6.79 28.18 -15.74
N ILE A 681 8.03 27.79 -16.08
CA ILE A 681 8.73 28.16 -17.31
C ILE A 681 9.23 26.88 -17.97
N ILE A 682 8.51 26.42 -18.99
CA ILE A 682 8.85 25.23 -19.77
C ILE A 682 9.51 25.67 -21.07
N LEU A 683 10.80 25.37 -21.21
CA LEU A 683 11.54 25.56 -22.45
C LEU A 683 11.31 24.35 -23.35
N GLY A 684 11.14 24.56 -24.65
CA GLY A 684 10.91 23.48 -25.61
C GLY A 684 11.29 23.86 -27.02
N GLU A 685 11.02 22.99 -27.97
CA GLU A 685 11.30 23.16 -29.40
C GLU A 685 10.05 22.96 -30.25
N TRP A 686 10.02 23.59 -31.42
CA TRP A 686 8.90 23.51 -32.36
C TRP A 686 9.39 23.26 -33.79
N TRP A 687 8.74 22.31 -34.46
CA TRP A 687 8.86 22.07 -35.90
C TRP A 687 7.54 22.42 -36.59
N LYS A 688 7.60 22.98 -37.78
CA LYS A 688 6.45 23.07 -38.70
C LYS A 688 6.08 21.69 -39.24
N ALA A 689 7.09 20.84 -39.47
CA ALA A 689 6.89 19.45 -39.82
C ALA A 689 6.30 18.62 -38.66
N ASN A 690 5.71 17.46 -38.98
CA ASN A 690 5.35 16.47 -37.96
C ASN A 690 6.64 15.84 -37.41
N VAL A 691 6.80 15.86 -36.09
CA VAL A 691 8.05 15.45 -35.43
C VAL A 691 8.34 13.95 -35.61
N SER A 692 7.32 13.09 -35.59
CA SER A 692 7.46 11.66 -35.88
C SER A 692 8.00 11.40 -37.28
N GLN A 693 7.61 12.24 -38.26
CA GLN A 693 8.10 12.15 -39.63
C GLN A 693 9.54 12.67 -39.75
N VAL A 694 9.89 13.74 -39.00
CA VAL A 694 11.27 14.23 -38.93
C VAL A 694 12.21 13.13 -38.46
N LEU A 695 11.83 12.41 -37.39
CA LEU A 695 12.59 11.27 -36.89
C LEU A 695 12.63 10.12 -37.91
N ALA A 696 11.47 9.71 -38.44
CA ALA A 696 11.39 8.58 -39.37
C ALA A 696 12.26 8.78 -40.62
N VAL A 697 12.25 9.98 -41.20
CA VAL A 697 13.09 10.33 -42.36
C VAL A 697 14.58 10.29 -42.00
N ALA A 698 14.96 10.82 -40.83
CA ALA A 698 16.34 10.82 -40.36
C ALA A 698 16.87 9.39 -40.16
N LEU A 699 16.12 8.53 -39.47
CA LEU A 699 16.49 7.13 -39.24
C LEU A 699 16.52 6.32 -40.54
N GLN A 700 15.57 6.55 -41.46
CA GLN A 700 15.52 5.89 -42.77
C GLN A 700 16.74 6.22 -43.62
N ASN A 701 17.12 7.50 -43.68
CA ASN A 701 18.26 7.97 -44.46
C ASN A 701 19.61 7.78 -43.74
N GLY A 702 19.58 7.53 -42.43
CA GLY A 702 20.78 7.52 -41.58
C GLY A 702 21.44 8.90 -41.45
N SER A 703 20.67 9.98 -41.61
CA SER A 703 21.16 11.36 -41.54
C SER A 703 20.82 12.02 -40.20
N ASP A 704 21.37 13.21 -39.99
CA ASP A 704 20.95 14.09 -38.89
C ASP A 704 19.48 14.53 -39.13
N PRO A 705 18.62 14.59 -38.10
CA PRO A 705 17.27 15.10 -38.23
C PRO A 705 17.22 16.59 -38.59
N GLN A 706 16.08 17.02 -39.13
CA GLN A 706 15.85 18.42 -39.41
C GLN A 706 15.90 19.25 -38.11
N ILE A 707 16.64 20.36 -38.12
CA ILE A 707 16.67 21.31 -36.99
C ILE A 707 15.28 21.91 -36.73
N SER A 708 15.02 22.33 -35.49
CA SER A 708 13.78 23.02 -35.13
C SER A 708 13.59 24.31 -35.92
N ASP A 709 12.34 24.70 -36.08
CA ASP A 709 11.97 26.00 -36.65
C ASP A 709 11.94 27.12 -35.60
N ALA A 710 11.80 26.75 -34.31
CA ALA A 710 11.88 27.66 -33.18
C ALA A 710 12.12 26.94 -31.85
N TYR A 711 12.82 27.60 -30.93
CA TYR A 711 12.66 27.36 -29.49
C TYR A 711 11.38 28.02 -28.97
N THR A 712 10.87 27.52 -27.84
CA THR A 712 9.65 28.03 -27.21
C THR A 712 9.79 28.20 -25.70
N ILE A 713 9.05 29.16 -25.14
CA ILE A 713 8.80 29.32 -23.70
C ILE A 713 7.30 29.13 -23.47
N ASN A 714 6.93 28.15 -22.64
CA ASN A 714 5.54 27.74 -22.39
C ASN A 714 4.77 27.48 -23.70
N GLY A 715 5.41 26.79 -24.65
CA GLY A 715 4.84 26.46 -25.95
C GLY A 715 4.67 27.63 -26.92
N GLN A 716 5.27 28.80 -26.64
CA GLN A 716 5.25 29.99 -27.50
C GLN A 716 6.65 30.36 -28.00
N PRO A 717 6.87 30.54 -29.33
CA PRO A 717 8.17 30.93 -29.86
C PRO A 717 8.71 32.28 -29.36
N GLY A 718 7.82 33.23 -29.09
CA GLY A 718 8.18 34.60 -28.71
C GLY A 718 8.06 35.58 -29.87
N ASP A 719 8.09 36.87 -29.56
CA ASP A 719 7.78 37.96 -30.49
C ASP A 719 8.87 38.25 -31.52
N LEU A 720 10.06 37.67 -31.35
CA LEU A 720 11.13 37.72 -32.35
C LEU A 720 10.85 36.82 -33.56
N TYR A 721 9.90 35.89 -33.46
CA TYR A 721 9.54 34.99 -34.56
C TYR A 721 8.36 35.52 -35.39
N PRO A 722 8.33 35.19 -36.69
CA PRO A 722 7.18 35.48 -37.54
C PRO A 722 5.86 34.97 -36.95
N CYS A 723 4.81 35.78 -37.04
CA CYS A 723 3.44 35.47 -36.59
C CYS A 723 3.28 35.07 -35.10
N SER A 724 4.26 35.39 -34.23
CA SER A 724 4.25 34.93 -32.84
C SER A 724 4.05 36.06 -31.81
N LYS A 725 4.20 37.33 -32.21
CA LYS A 725 4.07 38.51 -31.32
C LYS A 725 2.76 38.58 -30.52
N PRO A 726 1.56 38.26 -31.06
CA PRO A 726 0.33 38.30 -30.28
C PRO A 726 0.19 37.19 -29.23
N SER A 727 0.93 36.09 -29.38
CA SER A 727 0.84 34.91 -28.51
C SER A 727 2.03 34.76 -27.56
N THR A 728 2.99 35.68 -27.58
CA THR A 728 4.12 35.71 -26.67
C THR A 728 3.67 35.57 -25.21
N PHE A 729 4.30 34.66 -24.48
CA PHE A 729 4.00 34.44 -23.07
C PHE A 729 4.33 35.70 -22.24
N ILE A 730 3.40 36.12 -21.38
CA ILE A 730 3.57 37.28 -20.49
C ILE A 730 3.48 36.82 -19.03
N ALA A 731 4.60 36.91 -18.31
CA ALA A 731 4.68 36.71 -16.87
C ALA A 731 4.39 38.03 -16.14
N ASN A 732 3.19 38.17 -15.58
CA ASN A 732 2.81 39.38 -14.85
C ASN A 732 3.38 39.35 -13.42
N VAL A 733 4.06 40.43 -13.04
CA VAL A 733 4.69 40.59 -11.73
C VAL A 733 4.39 41.94 -11.09
N GLU A 734 4.55 41.98 -9.76
CA GLU A 734 4.37 43.16 -8.91
C GLU A 734 5.73 43.61 -8.38
N GLN A 735 5.91 44.90 -8.08
CA GLN A 735 7.16 45.43 -7.52
C GLN A 735 7.39 44.95 -6.09
N ASN A 736 8.65 44.75 -5.71
CA ASN A 736 9.10 44.38 -4.36
C ASN A 736 8.49 43.04 -3.89
N LYS A 737 8.42 42.07 -4.80
CA LYS A 737 7.87 40.74 -4.58
C LYS A 737 8.90 39.68 -4.98
N THR A 738 8.77 38.49 -4.41
CA THR A 738 9.63 37.35 -4.74
C THR A 738 8.82 36.30 -5.47
N TYR A 739 9.25 35.93 -6.67
CA TYR A 739 8.63 34.90 -7.49
C TYR A 739 9.54 33.69 -7.54
N LEU A 740 8.98 32.49 -7.40
CA LEU A 740 9.71 31.24 -7.63
C LEU A 740 9.46 30.79 -9.07
N LEU A 741 10.48 30.91 -9.90
CA LEU A 741 10.46 30.39 -11.26
C LEU A 741 10.74 28.88 -11.21
N ARG A 742 9.83 28.10 -11.80
CA ARG A 742 9.93 26.63 -11.89
C ARG A 742 10.36 26.28 -13.31
N LEU A 743 11.67 26.25 -13.58
CA LEU A 743 12.23 26.06 -14.92
C LEU A 743 12.31 24.58 -15.25
N ILE A 744 11.90 24.22 -16.46
CA ILE A 744 11.99 22.87 -17.03
C ILE A 744 12.56 23.03 -18.44
N ASN A 745 13.53 22.20 -18.83
CA ASN A 745 13.92 22.09 -20.22
C ASN A 745 13.39 20.79 -20.85
N ALA A 746 12.28 20.93 -21.58
CA ALA A 746 11.64 19.90 -22.38
C ALA A 746 12.06 19.93 -23.86
N ALA A 747 13.08 20.74 -24.22
CA ALA A 747 13.69 20.69 -25.54
C ALA A 747 14.25 19.28 -25.81
N ILE A 748 14.34 18.92 -27.08
CA ILE A 748 14.68 17.57 -27.54
C ILE A 748 16.18 17.44 -27.77
N ASN A 749 16.83 18.44 -28.38
CA ASN A 749 18.20 18.27 -28.89
C ASN A 749 19.19 19.35 -28.46
N ASN A 750 18.82 20.29 -27.59
CA ASN A 750 19.72 21.38 -27.21
C ASN A 750 19.62 21.80 -25.73
N GLU A 751 20.80 21.99 -25.11
CA GLU A 751 20.94 22.74 -23.87
C GLU A 751 20.65 24.21 -24.11
N LEU A 752 20.10 24.91 -23.11
CA LEU A 752 19.68 26.29 -23.25
C LEU A 752 20.30 27.18 -22.17
N PHE A 753 20.87 28.31 -22.61
CA PHE A 753 21.11 29.44 -21.74
C PHE A 753 19.82 30.20 -21.52
N PHE A 754 19.50 30.53 -20.27
CA PHE A 754 18.32 31.27 -19.84
C PHE A 754 18.73 32.51 -19.03
N SER A 755 18.10 33.65 -19.31
CA SER A 755 18.32 34.89 -18.55
C SER A 755 17.10 35.82 -18.60
N ILE A 756 17.01 36.75 -17.64
CA ILE A 756 15.98 37.79 -17.56
C ILE A 756 16.66 39.15 -17.55
N ALA A 757 16.31 40.03 -18.47
CA ALA A 757 16.96 41.33 -18.60
C ALA A 757 16.81 42.15 -17.32
N ASN A 758 17.89 42.77 -16.85
CA ASN A 758 17.98 43.60 -15.63
C ASN A 758 17.59 42.90 -14.31
N HIS A 759 17.51 41.57 -14.28
CA HIS A 759 17.20 40.82 -13.07
C HIS A 759 18.29 39.79 -12.78
N SER A 760 18.60 39.63 -11.49
CA SER A 760 19.37 38.49 -11.00
C SER A 760 18.40 37.43 -10.48
N LEU A 761 18.86 36.19 -10.52
CA LEU A 761 18.15 35.00 -10.07
C LEU A 761 18.94 34.36 -8.94
N THR A 762 18.24 33.77 -7.97
CA THR A 762 18.88 32.94 -6.95
C THR A 762 18.40 31.50 -7.10
N VAL A 763 19.26 30.61 -7.58
CA VAL A 763 18.97 29.18 -7.70
C VAL A 763 18.88 28.56 -6.31
N VAL A 764 17.79 27.85 -6.05
CA VAL A 764 17.47 27.24 -4.74
C VAL A 764 17.14 25.76 -4.81
N ALA A 765 16.86 25.21 -6.00
CA ALA A 765 16.78 23.77 -6.21
C ALA A 765 17.17 23.41 -7.65
N LYS A 766 17.60 22.17 -7.86
CA LYS A 766 17.80 21.54 -9.17
C LYS A 766 17.27 20.11 -9.07
N ASP A 767 16.54 19.63 -10.08
CA ASP A 767 16.07 18.24 -10.15
C ASP A 767 15.33 17.78 -8.88
N ALA A 768 14.38 18.61 -8.40
CA ALA A 768 13.64 18.44 -7.14
C ALA A 768 14.50 18.15 -5.89
N SER A 769 15.69 18.74 -5.85
CA SER A 769 16.62 18.70 -4.72
C SER A 769 17.11 20.10 -4.38
N TYR A 770 17.00 20.48 -3.11
CA TYR A 770 17.40 21.83 -2.68
C TYR A 770 18.92 22.04 -2.77
N THR A 771 19.30 23.22 -3.25
CA THR A 771 20.70 23.67 -3.35
C THR A 771 21.01 24.71 -2.29
N LYS A 772 22.29 24.92 -2.02
CA LYS A 772 22.72 26.18 -1.40
C LYS A 772 22.32 27.34 -2.33
N PRO A 773 21.71 28.42 -1.80
CA PRO A 773 21.32 29.55 -2.63
C PRO A 773 22.49 30.10 -3.44
N TYR A 774 22.34 30.16 -4.76
CA TYR A 774 23.38 30.65 -5.68
C TYR A 774 22.82 31.75 -6.57
N SER A 775 23.34 32.98 -6.41
CA SER A 775 22.92 34.13 -7.20
C SER A 775 23.66 34.19 -8.54
N THR A 776 22.90 34.31 -9.63
CA THR A 776 23.39 34.36 -11.00
C THR A 776 22.47 35.18 -11.90
N ASN A 777 22.97 35.67 -13.01
CA ASN A 777 22.16 36.28 -14.07
C ASN A 777 21.93 35.32 -15.25
N LEU A 778 22.51 34.12 -15.19
CA LEU A 778 22.52 33.15 -16.26
C LEU A 778 22.27 31.77 -15.68
N ILE A 779 21.38 31.02 -16.30
CA ILE A 779 21.16 29.60 -16.01
C ILE A 779 21.50 28.82 -17.28
N LEU A 780 22.33 27.79 -17.16
CA LEU A 780 22.41 26.72 -18.16
C LEU A 780 21.46 25.61 -17.71
N ILE A 781 20.62 25.11 -18.62
CA ILE A 781 19.72 24.01 -18.34
C ILE A 781 19.71 23.03 -19.51
N SER A 782 20.06 21.78 -19.25
CA SER A 782 20.04 20.72 -20.25
C SER A 782 18.65 20.11 -20.42
N PRO A 783 18.30 19.54 -21.59
CA PRO A 783 17.15 18.66 -21.71
C PRO A 783 17.15 17.62 -20.58
N GLY A 784 16.01 17.41 -19.92
CA GLY A 784 15.95 16.54 -18.74
C GLY A 784 15.95 17.29 -17.42
N GLN A 785 16.65 18.42 -17.34
CA GLN A 785 16.86 19.10 -16.06
C GLN A 785 15.71 20.05 -15.68
N THR A 786 15.56 20.24 -14.37
CA THR A 786 14.69 21.25 -13.78
C THR A 786 15.46 22.13 -12.80
N ILE A 787 15.08 23.41 -12.71
CA ILE A 787 15.73 24.38 -11.82
C ILE A 787 14.67 25.27 -11.17
N ASP A 788 14.75 25.41 -9.85
CA ASP A 788 13.96 26.38 -9.10
C ASP A 788 14.80 27.61 -8.79
N ALA A 789 14.35 28.79 -9.23
CA ALA A 789 15.07 30.03 -9.05
C ALA A 789 14.17 31.16 -8.53
N LEU A 790 14.62 31.86 -7.49
CA LEU A 790 13.96 33.04 -6.97
C LEU A 790 14.28 34.26 -7.84
N LEU A 791 13.23 34.94 -8.28
CA LEU A 791 13.26 36.23 -8.94
C LEU A 791 12.76 37.30 -7.98
N HIS A 792 13.63 38.23 -7.61
CA HIS A 792 13.27 39.39 -6.80
C HIS A 792 12.96 40.58 -7.71
N THR A 793 11.73 41.06 -7.66
CA THR A 793 11.31 42.23 -8.44
C THR A 793 11.64 43.51 -7.68
N THR A 794 12.34 44.45 -8.32
CA THR A 794 12.78 45.69 -7.66
C THR A 794 12.06 46.91 -8.21
N ALA A 795 11.91 47.94 -7.39
CA ALA A 795 11.37 49.23 -7.83
C ALA A 795 12.28 49.96 -8.83
N SER A 796 13.54 49.53 -8.99
CA SER A 796 14.55 50.16 -9.84
C SER A 796 14.32 49.94 -11.35
N PHE A 797 13.52 48.94 -11.74
CA PHE A 797 13.32 48.57 -13.14
C PHE A 797 11.83 48.36 -13.50
N PRO A 798 10.94 49.37 -13.35
CA PRO A 798 9.54 49.23 -13.72
C PRO A 798 9.36 49.11 -15.25
N GLY A 799 8.50 48.20 -15.71
CA GLY A 799 8.17 48.08 -17.16
C GLY A 799 8.09 46.65 -17.66
N ARG A 800 8.50 46.46 -18.92
CA ARG A 800 8.62 45.16 -19.57
C ARG A 800 10.10 44.78 -19.69
N HIS A 801 10.41 43.51 -19.45
CA HIS A 801 11.75 42.94 -19.64
C HIS A 801 11.63 41.61 -20.39
N TYR A 802 12.59 41.29 -21.25
CA TYR A 802 12.60 39.97 -21.87
C TYR A 802 13.11 38.93 -20.88
N ILE A 803 12.37 37.83 -20.82
CA ILE A 803 12.87 36.51 -20.46
C ILE A 803 13.33 35.90 -21.79
N ALA A 804 14.57 35.44 -21.88
CA ALA A 804 15.10 34.91 -23.12
C ALA A 804 15.87 33.60 -22.90
N ALA A 805 15.75 32.70 -23.88
CA ALA A 805 16.54 31.49 -23.94
C ALA A 805 17.13 31.26 -25.33
N LYS A 806 18.34 30.71 -25.39
CA LYS A 806 19.02 30.33 -26.64
C LYS A 806 19.93 29.12 -26.43
N SER A 807 20.24 28.43 -27.52
CA SER A 807 21.08 27.23 -27.49
C SER A 807 22.47 27.45 -26.92
N TYR A 808 22.91 26.50 -26.09
CA TYR A 808 24.31 26.16 -25.91
C TYR A 808 24.63 24.93 -26.78
N SER A 809 25.62 25.05 -27.65
CA SER A 809 26.07 24.00 -28.54
C SER A 809 27.60 23.96 -28.57
N SER A 810 28.17 22.85 -28.11
CA SER A 810 29.61 22.63 -28.02
C SER A 810 30.18 21.87 -29.23
N ALA A 811 29.32 21.22 -30.03
CA ALA A 811 29.73 20.44 -31.20
C ALA A 811 30.24 21.32 -32.35
N LEU A 812 31.34 20.91 -32.97
CA LEU A 812 31.87 21.59 -34.16
C LEU A 812 31.21 21.01 -35.41
N GLY A 813 30.67 21.87 -36.29
CA GLY A 813 30.16 21.46 -37.60
C GLY A 813 28.80 20.76 -37.58
N VAL A 814 28.17 20.62 -36.41
CA VAL A 814 26.79 20.14 -36.26
C VAL A 814 25.84 21.33 -36.33
N LYS A 815 24.77 21.20 -37.11
CA LYS A 815 23.77 22.26 -37.25
C LYS A 815 22.81 22.24 -36.06
N PHE A 816 22.37 23.41 -35.64
CA PHE A 816 21.38 23.59 -34.58
C PHE A 816 20.60 24.87 -34.86
N ASP A 817 19.48 25.05 -34.16
CA ASP A 817 18.71 26.29 -34.24
C ASP A 817 19.46 27.42 -33.50
N GLN A 818 19.80 28.49 -34.24
CA GLN A 818 20.57 29.65 -33.76
C GLN A 818 19.69 30.83 -33.32
N THR A 819 18.38 30.65 -33.32
CA THR A 819 17.43 31.68 -32.91
C THR A 819 17.37 31.84 -31.38
N THR A 820 16.71 32.90 -30.92
CA THR A 820 16.48 33.18 -29.49
C THR A 820 14.98 33.26 -29.25
N THR A 821 14.47 32.48 -28.30
CA THR A 821 13.08 32.54 -27.86
C THR A 821 12.90 33.56 -26.75
N THR A 822 11.76 34.25 -26.76
CA THR A 822 11.45 35.33 -25.82
C THR A 822 10.08 35.16 -25.18
N ALA A 823 10.01 35.58 -23.92
CA ALA A 823 8.78 35.86 -23.20
C ALA A 823 8.92 37.22 -22.50
N ILE A 824 7.82 37.78 -22.03
CA ILE A 824 7.79 39.13 -21.44
C ILE A 824 7.52 39.02 -19.94
N LEU A 825 8.44 39.51 -19.12
CA LEU A 825 8.18 39.83 -17.72
C LEU A 825 7.54 41.23 -17.64
N GLN A 826 6.28 41.33 -17.19
CA GLN A 826 5.53 42.58 -17.20
C GLN A 826 5.14 43.02 -15.78
N TYR A 827 5.56 44.22 -15.38
CA TYR A 827 5.14 44.83 -14.13
C TYR A 827 3.73 45.42 -14.24
N VAL A 828 2.78 44.91 -13.43
CA VAL A 828 1.33 45.21 -13.56
C VAL A 828 0.94 46.68 -13.38
N ASN A 829 1.72 47.45 -12.61
CA ASN A 829 1.45 48.87 -12.30
C ASN A 829 2.36 49.84 -13.06
N SER A 830 3.10 49.38 -14.08
CA SER A 830 3.97 50.24 -14.88
C SER A 830 3.22 50.84 -16.08
N SER A 831 3.29 52.16 -16.25
CA SER A 831 2.83 52.87 -17.46
C SER A 831 3.84 52.79 -18.61
N ASN A 832 5.05 52.26 -18.36
CA ASN A 832 6.09 52.11 -19.37
C ASN A 832 5.97 50.76 -20.08
N HIS A 833 5.41 50.79 -21.30
CA HIS A 833 5.30 49.64 -22.21
C HIS A 833 6.25 49.74 -23.40
N ALA A 834 7.39 50.42 -23.24
CA ALA A 834 8.46 50.40 -24.25
C ALA A 834 8.87 48.97 -24.61
N GLU A 835 9.45 48.79 -25.79
CA GLU A 835 9.96 47.48 -26.20
C GLU A 835 11.04 47.01 -25.20
N PRO A 836 10.91 45.79 -24.65
CA PRO A 836 11.84 45.27 -23.66
C PRO A 836 13.23 45.05 -24.28
N LEU A 837 14.28 45.21 -23.46
CA LEU A 837 15.66 44.91 -23.86
C LEU A 837 15.94 43.42 -23.69
N LEU A 838 16.72 42.84 -24.60
CA LEU A 838 17.21 41.46 -24.48
C LEU A 838 18.29 41.36 -23.39
N PRO A 839 18.29 40.29 -22.57
CA PRO A 839 19.37 40.06 -21.62
C PRO A 839 20.69 39.71 -22.34
N PRO A 840 21.84 39.98 -21.73
CA PRO A 840 23.13 39.56 -22.26
C PRO A 840 23.26 38.02 -22.12
N LEU A 841 22.96 37.30 -23.21
CA LEU A 841 23.15 35.85 -23.29
C LEU A 841 24.55 35.53 -23.89
N PRO A 842 25.34 34.63 -23.28
CA PRO A 842 26.68 34.23 -23.78
C PRO A 842 26.65 33.69 -25.20
N GLU A 843 27.74 33.72 -25.96
CA GLU A 843 27.78 33.03 -27.27
C GLU A 843 27.38 31.56 -27.14
N TYR A 844 26.77 30.98 -28.19
CA TYR A 844 26.23 29.62 -28.14
C TYR A 844 27.28 28.55 -27.78
N ASN A 845 28.56 28.85 -28.00
CA ASN A 845 29.68 27.94 -27.74
C ASN A 845 30.48 28.32 -26.49
N ASP A 846 29.97 29.21 -25.63
CA ASP A 846 30.64 29.66 -24.41
C ASP A 846 30.64 28.56 -23.32
N THR A 847 31.56 27.63 -23.49
CA THR A 847 31.77 26.49 -22.59
C THR A 847 32.26 26.93 -21.22
N ALA A 848 32.94 28.08 -21.13
CA ALA A 848 33.37 28.63 -19.85
C ALA A 848 32.18 29.09 -19.02
N ALA A 849 31.22 29.80 -19.63
CA ALA A 849 29.98 30.21 -18.96
C ALA A 849 29.14 29.00 -18.53
N ALA A 850 28.98 28.01 -19.41
CA ALA A 850 28.29 26.76 -19.12
C ALA A 850 28.90 26.03 -17.90
N THR A 851 30.23 25.86 -17.90
CA THR A 851 30.96 25.17 -16.83
C THR A 851 30.91 25.95 -15.52
N ALA A 852 31.03 27.28 -15.57
CA ALA A 852 30.99 28.12 -14.39
C ALA A 852 29.64 28.00 -13.64
N PHE A 853 28.53 27.90 -14.37
CA PHE A 853 27.22 27.66 -13.78
C PHE A 853 27.14 26.27 -13.12
N GLU A 854 27.40 25.21 -13.89
CA GLU A 854 27.29 23.82 -13.45
C GLU A 854 28.17 23.50 -12.22
N THR A 855 29.38 24.05 -12.18
CA THR A 855 30.33 23.81 -11.08
C THR A 855 30.08 24.67 -9.83
N SER A 856 29.16 25.64 -9.88
CA SER A 856 28.82 26.50 -8.74
C SER A 856 27.76 25.89 -7.82
N LEU A 857 27.01 24.89 -8.28
CA LEU A 857 25.90 24.30 -7.52
C LEU A 857 26.40 23.32 -6.45
N ARG A 858 25.76 23.34 -5.29
CA ARG A 858 26.03 22.46 -4.14
C ARG A 858 24.72 22.07 -3.49
N SER A 859 24.64 20.84 -2.98
CA SER A 859 23.49 20.40 -2.17
C SER A 859 23.33 21.28 -0.93
N LEU A 860 22.09 21.47 -0.48
CA LEU A 860 21.80 22.29 0.69
C LEU A 860 22.58 21.83 1.95
N ALA A 861 22.67 20.51 2.15
CA ALA A 861 23.43 19.87 3.23
C ALA A 861 23.10 20.42 4.63
N SER A 862 21.80 20.57 4.92
CA SER A 862 21.30 20.96 6.25
C SER A 862 20.91 19.74 7.08
N ALA A 863 20.51 19.94 8.34
CA ALA A 863 20.02 18.87 9.19
C ALA A 863 18.71 18.26 8.64
N GLU A 864 17.83 19.08 8.06
CA GLU A 864 16.57 18.68 7.46
C GLU A 864 16.72 18.09 6.04
N HIS A 865 17.80 18.46 5.34
CA HIS A 865 18.14 17.97 4.00
C HIS A 865 19.57 17.41 3.98
N PRO A 866 19.79 16.25 4.62
CA PRO A 866 21.11 15.66 4.76
C PRO A 866 21.64 15.13 3.42
N VAL A 867 22.96 15.10 3.30
CA VAL A 867 23.68 14.51 2.17
C VAL A 867 24.20 13.13 2.57
N SER A 868 23.86 12.11 1.79
CA SER A 868 24.20 10.70 2.05
C SER A 868 25.00 10.11 0.88
N VAL A 869 26.16 10.72 0.61
CA VAL A 869 27.04 10.28 -0.48
C VAL A 869 27.79 9.01 -0.04
N PRO A 870 27.76 7.91 -0.83
CA PRO A 870 28.62 6.78 -0.59
C PRO A 870 30.10 7.19 -0.51
N GLN A 871 30.70 7.02 0.66
CA GLN A 871 32.10 7.38 0.90
C GLN A 871 33.04 6.34 0.25
N ALA A 872 32.70 5.07 0.42
CA ALA A 872 33.29 3.95 -0.29
C ALA A 872 32.34 3.46 -1.39
N VAL A 873 32.92 2.87 -2.43
CA VAL A 873 32.21 2.39 -3.61
C VAL A 873 32.48 0.89 -3.75
N ASP A 874 31.42 0.11 -3.90
CA ASP A 874 31.50 -1.34 -4.09
C ASP A 874 31.87 -1.67 -5.54
N GLN A 875 31.32 -0.91 -6.50
CA GLN A 875 31.59 -1.07 -7.92
C GLN A 875 31.68 0.28 -8.64
N ARG A 876 32.75 0.46 -9.40
CA ARG A 876 32.96 1.58 -10.34
C ARG A 876 32.67 1.12 -11.77
N MET A 877 32.08 2.00 -12.56
CA MET A 877 31.93 1.86 -14.01
C MET A 877 32.45 3.10 -14.71
N ILE A 878 33.20 2.92 -15.80
CA ILE A 878 33.60 3.99 -16.72
C ILE A 878 32.81 3.77 -18.00
N ILE A 879 31.99 4.76 -18.36
CA ILE A 879 31.10 4.69 -19.52
C ILE A 879 31.51 5.79 -20.49
N THR A 880 32.12 5.42 -21.62
CA THR A 880 32.38 6.37 -22.69
C THR A 880 31.09 6.69 -23.44
N VAL A 881 30.81 7.98 -23.63
CA VAL A 881 29.70 8.48 -24.46
C VAL A 881 30.26 8.90 -25.81
N ALA A 882 29.70 8.37 -26.90
CA ALA A 882 30.22 8.59 -28.25
C ALA A 882 29.13 8.74 -29.29
N VAL A 883 29.36 9.66 -30.23
CA VAL A 883 28.67 9.66 -31.52
C VAL A 883 29.48 8.78 -32.48
N ASN A 884 28.77 8.00 -33.28
CA ASN A 884 29.28 6.88 -34.04
C ASN A 884 28.70 6.83 -35.45
N LEU A 885 29.18 5.87 -36.24
CA LEU A 885 28.59 5.52 -37.53
C LEU A 885 28.14 4.06 -37.54
N LEU A 886 27.12 3.75 -38.32
CA LEU A 886 26.78 2.41 -38.77
C LEU A 886 26.99 2.33 -40.26
N THR A 887 27.56 1.22 -40.72
CA THR A 887 27.79 0.99 -42.15
C THR A 887 26.48 1.08 -42.92
N CYS A 888 26.46 1.85 -44.02
CA CYS A 888 25.31 1.89 -44.90
C CYS A 888 25.06 0.52 -45.54
N GLU A 889 23.80 0.12 -45.66
CA GLU A 889 23.46 -1.17 -46.26
C GLU A 889 23.89 -1.23 -47.75
N PRO A 890 24.40 -2.37 -48.23
CA PRO A 890 24.78 -2.51 -49.63
C PRO A 890 23.65 -2.15 -50.60
N GLY A 891 23.91 -1.24 -51.54
CA GLY A 891 22.93 -0.79 -52.53
C GLY A 891 21.97 0.31 -52.05
N LYS A 892 22.12 0.80 -50.81
CA LYS A 892 21.45 2.00 -50.31
C LYS A 892 22.40 3.20 -50.36
N THR A 893 21.82 4.40 -50.38
CA THR A 893 22.56 5.66 -50.17
C THR A 893 22.14 6.21 -48.81
N CYS A 894 23.10 6.41 -47.92
CA CYS A 894 22.86 6.99 -46.59
C CYS A 894 23.35 8.45 -46.54
N GLY A 895 22.69 9.27 -45.74
CA GLY A 895 22.93 10.71 -45.64
C GLY A 895 23.88 11.13 -44.52
N GLY A 896 24.44 10.19 -43.77
CA GLY A 896 25.42 10.46 -42.73
C GLY A 896 26.84 10.67 -43.28
N PRO A 897 27.80 11.00 -42.39
CA PRO A 897 29.20 11.17 -42.77
C PRO A 897 29.77 9.96 -43.51
N ASN A 898 30.65 10.19 -44.49
CA ASN A 898 31.27 9.16 -45.33
C ASN A 898 30.28 8.29 -46.14
N GLY A 899 29.02 8.69 -46.25
CA GLY A 899 27.96 7.89 -46.88
C GLY A 899 27.44 6.76 -45.99
N ASP A 900 27.77 6.79 -44.69
CA ASP A 900 27.29 5.87 -43.65
C ASP A 900 26.08 6.45 -42.91
N ARG A 901 25.61 5.77 -41.85
CA ARG A 901 24.47 6.18 -41.03
C ARG A 901 24.96 6.70 -39.68
N LEU A 902 24.37 7.78 -39.16
CA LEU A 902 24.64 8.23 -37.79
C LEU A 902 24.18 7.19 -36.75
N SER A 903 24.96 7.08 -35.68
CA SER A 903 24.70 6.21 -34.54
C SER A 903 25.31 6.83 -33.28
N ALA A 904 25.03 6.27 -32.12
CA ALA A 904 25.61 6.66 -30.86
C ALA A 904 25.70 5.43 -29.95
N SER A 905 26.58 5.49 -28.97
CA SER A 905 26.85 4.34 -28.10
C SER A 905 27.28 4.72 -26.70
N LEU A 906 27.07 3.77 -25.79
CA LEU A 906 27.68 3.72 -24.46
C LEU A 906 28.66 2.55 -24.44
N ASN A 907 29.92 2.79 -24.09
CA ASN A 907 31.00 1.78 -24.13
C ASN A 907 31.07 0.98 -25.46
N ASN A 908 30.88 1.68 -26.59
CA ASN A 908 30.89 1.11 -27.94
C ASN A 908 29.77 0.07 -28.21
N ILE A 909 28.69 0.13 -27.42
CA ILE A 909 27.43 -0.59 -27.67
C ILE A 909 26.37 0.42 -28.06
N SER A 910 25.86 0.32 -29.28
CA SER A 910 24.69 1.05 -29.74
C SER A 910 23.45 0.22 -29.38
N PHE A 911 22.63 0.75 -28.48
CA PHE A 911 21.46 0.05 -27.96
C PHE A 911 20.46 -0.26 -29.07
N VAL A 912 19.82 -1.42 -28.97
CA VAL A 912 18.72 -1.82 -29.84
C VAL A 912 17.50 -2.05 -28.97
N THR A 913 16.47 -1.23 -29.16
CA THR A 913 15.20 -1.39 -28.46
C THR A 913 14.57 -2.75 -28.80
N PRO A 914 14.23 -3.59 -27.81
CA PRO A 914 13.61 -4.89 -28.06
C PRO A 914 12.13 -4.73 -28.45
N THR A 915 11.48 -5.84 -28.82
CA THR A 915 10.02 -5.88 -29.12
C THR A 915 9.17 -6.32 -27.93
N THR A 916 9.81 -6.79 -26.86
CA THR A 916 9.19 -7.14 -25.57
C THR A 916 9.90 -6.32 -24.51
N ASP A 917 9.17 -5.75 -23.56
CA ASP A 917 9.81 -4.88 -22.59
C ASP A 917 10.76 -5.63 -21.65
N VAL A 918 11.90 -5.00 -21.35
CA VAL A 918 12.98 -5.61 -20.56
C VAL A 918 12.51 -5.97 -19.14
N LEU A 919 11.61 -5.19 -18.55
CA LEU A 919 11.05 -5.43 -17.22
C LEU A 919 10.17 -6.68 -17.19
N GLU A 920 9.27 -6.84 -18.15
CA GLU A 920 8.48 -8.06 -18.31
C GLU A 920 9.41 -9.26 -18.52
N ALA A 921 10.39 -9.13 -19.40
CA ALA A 921 11.34 -10.19 -19.69
C ALA A 921 12.16 -10.59 -18.46
N TYR A 922 12.63 -9.61 -17.68
CA TYR A 922 13.32 -9.84 -16.41
C TYR A 922 12.40 -10.51 -15.39
N TYR A 923 11.19 -9.96 -15.18
CA TYR A 923 10.23 -10.44 -14.18
C TYR A 923 9.77 -11.88 -14.46
N LYS A 924 9.49 -12.19 -15.73
CA LYS A 924 8.98 -13.50 -16.17
C LYS A 924 10.09 -14.45 -16.60
N ASN A 925 11.37 -14.05 -16.50
CA ASN A 925 12.52 -14.81 -16.98
C ASN A 925 12.41 -15.23 -18.47
N ILE A 926 11.95 -14.32 -19.33
CA ILE A 926 11.86 -14.55 -20.78
C ILE A 926 13.27 -14.47 -21.39
N SER A 927 13.70 -15.57 -22.01
CA SER A 927 15.01 -15.65 -22.64
C SER A 927 15.08 -14.86 -23.96
N LEU A 928 16.29 -14.42 -24.33
CA LEU A 928 16.63 -13.83 -25.64
C LEU A 928 16.07 -12.41 -25.91
N VAL A 929 15.52 -11.73 -24.90
CA VAL A 929 15.09 -10.32 -25.02
C VAL A 929 16.27 -9.36 -24.85
N TYR A 930 17.17 -9.65 -23.91
CA TYR A 930 18.37 -8.85 -23.63
C TYR A 930 19.54 -9.74 -23.21
N GLY A 931 20.76 -9.22 -23.37
CA GLY A 931 21.98 -9.79 -22.79
C GLY A 931 22.41 -9.03 -21.53
N THR A 932 23.17 -9.68 -20.65
CA THR A 932 23.71 -9.07 -19.42
C THR A 932 25.17 -8.60 -19.58
N GLY A 933 25.63 -8.46 -20.82
CA GLY A 933 27.02 -8.25 -21.20
C GLY A 933 27.42 -6.78 -21.32
N PHE A 934 26.66 -5.84 -20.75
CA PHE A 934 27.06 -4.44 -20.78
C PHE A 934 28.36 -4.24 -19.96
N PRO A 935 29.44 -3.75 -20.58
CA PRO A 935 30.75 -3.71 -19.96
C PRO A 935 30.84 -2.55 -18.97
N ALA A 936 31.48 -2.82 -17.83
CA ALA A 936 31.74 -1.81 -16.80
C ALA A 936 32.77 -0.76 -17.24
N ASP A 937 33.62 -1.09 -18.22
CA ASP A 937 34.69 -0.25 -18.74
C ASP A 937 34.62 -0.19 -20.27
N PRO A 938 35.15 0.87 -20.90
CA PRO A 938 35.24 0.93 -22.35
C PRO A 938 36.13 -0.19 -22.91
N PRO A 939 35.82 -0.72 -24.10
CA PRO A 939 36.52 -1.88 -24.67
C PRO A 939 37.99 -1.59 -25.02
N ALA A 940 38.39 -0.33 -25.13
CA ALA A 940 39.77 0.08 -25.26
C ALA A 940 39.99 1.45 -24.61
N LYS A 941 41.11 1.61 -23.89
CA LYS A 941 41.55 2.90 -23.37
C LYS A 941 42.39 3.63 -24.41
N TYR A 942 42.02 4.87 -24.69
CA TYR A 942 42.74 5.78 -25.60
C TYR A 942 42.60 7.21 -25.10
N ASN A 943 43.25 8.16 -25.76
CA ASN A 943 43.00 9.58 -25.48
C ASN A 943 41.63 9.97 -26.05
N TYR A 944 40.58 9.84 -25.23
CA TYR A 944 39.18 10.10 -25.59
C TYR A 944 38.96 11.52 -26.10
N THR A 945 39.74 12.48 -25.59
CA THR A 945 39.68 13.90 -25.96
C THR A 945 40.73 14.30 -26.99
N GLY A 946 41.47 13.35 -27.56
CA GLY A 946 42.51 13.60 -28.56
C GLY A 946 41.98 13.73 -29.97
N GLU A 947 42.86 14.08 -30.92
CA GLU A 947 42.56 14.11 -32.36
C GLU A 947 42.82 12.74 -33.03
N ASN A 948 43.76 11.97 -32.51
CA ASN A 948 44.11 10.64 -33.03
C ASN A 948 43.24 9.56 -32.39
N LEU A 949 42.12 9.24 -33.04
CA LEU A 949 41.09 8.36 -32.51
C LEU A 949 41.09 6.98 -33.21
N PRO A 950 40.84 5.88 -32.48
CA PRO A 950 40.84 4.54 -33.04
C PRO A 950 39.61 4.31 -33.93
N GLY A 951 39.82 4.27 -35.26
CA GLY A 951 38.73 4.13 -36.25
C GLY A 951 37.85 2.88 -36.08
N VAL A 952 38.35 1.82 -35.45
CA VAL A 952 37.56 0.61 -35.13
C VAL A 952 36.41 0.89 -34.15
N LEU A 953 36.57 1.87 -33.25
CA LEU A 953 35.53 2.25 -32.30
C LEU A 953 34.50 3.22 -32.89
N LEU A 954 34.69 3.66 -34.15
CA LEU A 954 33.72 4.49 -34.85
C LEU A 954 32.44 3.71 -35.17
N PHE A 955 32.55 2.39 -35.34
CA PHE A 955 31.45 1.50 -35.69
C PHE A 955 31.10 0.56 -34.52
N PRO A 956 30.09 0.91 -33.71
CA PRO A 956 29.75 0.19 -32.49
C PRO A 956 29.04 -1.12 -32.77
N ARG A 957 29.13 -2.03 -31.78
CA ARG A 957 28.31 -3.24 -31.79
C ARG A 957 26.88 -2.87 -31.46
N ARG A 958 25.93 -3.31 -32.29
CA ARG A 958 24.50 -3.16 -32.00
C ARG A 958 24.02 -4.31 -31.12
N ALA A 959 23.49 -4.01 -29.93
CA ALA A 959 22.96 -5.02 -29.02
C ALA A 959 22.08 -4.41 -27.92
N THR A 960 21.15 -5.21 -27.41
CA THR A 960 20.34 -4.92 -26.20
C THR A 960 21.07 -5.49 -24.99
N GLU A 961 22.02 -4.75 -24.44
CA GLU A 961 22.84 -5.21 -23.30
C GLU A 961 22.54 -4.39 -22.06
N VAL A 962 22.28 -5.10 -20.96
CA VAL A 962 21.96 -4.51 -19.66
C VAL A 962 23.09 -4.76 -18.67
N ARG A 963 23.17 -3.90 -17.65
CA ARG A 963 24.03 -4.09 -16.49
C ARG A 963 23.19 -4.55 -15.30
N VAL A 964 23.47 -5.74 -14.79
CA VAL A 964 22.83 -6.23 -13.56
C VAL A 964 23.71 -5.87 -12.36
N VAL A 965 23.12 -5.34 -11.31
CA VAL A 965 23.77 -5.01 -10.04
C VAL A 965 22.99 -5.59 -8.87
N GLU A 966 23.69 -5.93 -7.79
CA GLU A 966 23.06 -6.43 -6.57
C GLU A 966 22.35 -5.28 -5.83
N TYR A 967 21.25 -5.62 -5.15
CA TYR A 967 20.57 -4.69 -4.26
C TYR A 967 21.54 -4.09 -3.25
N ASN A 968 21.37 -2.81 -2.94
CA ASN A 968 22.15 -2.06 -1.96
C ASN A 968 23.63 -1.80 -2.35
N THR A 969 24.06 -2.14 -3.57
CA THR A 969 25.41 -1.83 -4.08
C THR A 969 25.62 -0.32 -4.13
N SER A 970 26.72 0.17 -3.55
CA SER A 970 27.19 1.55 -3.73
C SER A 970 27.95 1.68 -5.04
N LEU A 971 27.39 2.42 -6.00
CA LEU A 971 27.89 2.55 -7.36
C LEU A 971 28.58 3.90 -7.58
N GLU A 972 29.66 3.88 -8.35
CA GLU A 972 30.22 5.06 -8.99
C GLU A 972 30.19 4.87 -10.50
N ILE A 973 29.53 5.79 -11.21
CA ILE A 973 29.54 5.82 -12.67
C ILE A 973 30.31 7.06 -13.09
N VAL A 974 31.32 6.86 -13.94
CA VAL A 974 32.07 7.94 -14.56
C VAL A 974 31.71 7.95 -16.04
N PHE A 975 30.98 8.98 -16.46
CA PHE A 975 30.78 9.22 -17.88
C PHE A 975 31.99 9.96 -18.45
N GLN A 976 32.56 9.42 -19.53
CA GLN A 976 33.69 10.00 -20.25
C GLN A 976 33.24 10.43 -21.64
N GLY A 977 33.25 11.73 -21.90
CA GLY A 977 33.05 12.30 -23.23
C GLY A 977 34.17 11.90 -24.18
N THR A 978 33.82 11.58 -25.43
CA THR A 978 34.79 11.24 -26.47
C THR A 978 34.66 12.19 -27.66
N ASN A 979 35.75 12.37 -28.40
CA ASN A 979 35.76 13.07 -29.68
C ASN A 979 35.49 12.15 -30.88
N LEU A 980 35.04 10.91 -30.65
CA LEU A 980 34.68 10.01 -31.74
C LEU A 980 33.58 10.66 -32.60
N LEU A 981 33.87 10.75 -33.90
CA LEU A 981 33.12 11.48 -34.92
C LEU A 981 32.95 12.99 -34.65
N ALA A 982 32.23 13.35 -33.59
CA ALA A 982 31.97 14.71 -33.16
C ALA A 982 31.85 14.76 -31.62
N GLY A 983 32.80 15.43 -30.95
CA GLY A 983 32.71 15.68 -29.52
C GLY A 983 31.67 16.76 -29.20
N GLU A 984 30.73 16.43 -28.32
CA GLU A 984 29.64 17.28 -27.85
C GLU A 984 29.41 17.06 -26.36
N ASN A 985 28.55 17.90 -25.76
CA ASN A 985 27.99 17.62 -24.45
C ASN A 985 26.87 16.58 -24.54
N HIS A 986 26.74 15.76 -23.50
CA HIS A 986 25.70 14.74 -23.40
C HIS A 986 25.01 14.81 -22.03
N PRO A 987 23.78 15.33 -21.92
CA PRO A 987 22.97 15.16 -20.72
C PRO A 987 22.59 13.68 -20.58
N MET A 988 23.02 13.05 -19.50
CA MET A 988 22.74 11.65 -19.18
C MET A 988 21.74 11.57 -18.03
N HIS A 989 20.65 10.83 -18.26
CA HIS A 989 19.59 10.59 -17.29
C HIS A 989 19.58 9.11 -16.88
N LEU A 990 19.27 8.86 -15.60
CA LEU A 990 19.05 7.54 -15.05
C LEU A 990 17.68 7.51 -14.38
N HIS A 991 16.81 6.63 -14.85
CA HIS A 991 15.47 6.43 -14.30
C HIS A 991 15.53 5.80 -12.91
N GLY A 992 14.52 6.06 -12.08
CA GLY A 992 14.35 5.45 -10.76
C GLY A 992 15.38 5.84 -9.69
N PHE A 993 16.33 6.71 -10.05
CA PHE A 993 17.40 7.17 -9.17
C PHE A 993 17.70 8.65 -9.36
N SER A 994 17.87 9.35 -8.25
CA SER A 994 18.72 10.53 -8.19
C SER A 994 20.10 10.12 -7.67
N PHE A 995 21.13 10.89 -8.02
CA PHE A 995 22.52 10.59 -7.72
C PHE A 995 23.31 11.85 -7.35
N TYR A 996 24.38 11.67 -6.58
CA TYR A 996 25.29 12.76 -6.24
C TYR A 996 26.33 12.93 -7.33
N VAL A 997 26.44 14.12 -7.91
CA VAL A 997 27.52 14.44 -8.86
C VAL A 997 28.75 14.88 -8.07
N VAL A 998 29.66 13.94 -7.85
CA VAL A 998 30.81 14.09 -6.94
C VAL A 998 32.02 14.77 -7.60
N GLY A 999 32.10 14.76 -8.93
CA GLY A 999 33.19 15.39 -9.66
C GLY A 999 32.88 15.58 -11.14
N ARG A 1000 33.52 16.59 -11.74
CA ARG A 1000 33.50 16.86 -13.18
C ARG A 1000 34.86 17.43 -13.58
N GLY A 1001 35.30 17.18 -14.81
CA GLY A 1001 36.59 17.68 -15.30
C GLY A 1001 36.71 17.67 -16.81
N PHE A 1002 37.77 18.28 -17.32
CA PHE A 1002 38.16 18.22 -18.74
C PHE A 1002 39.34 17.27 -18.94
N GLY A 1003 39.47 16.72 -20.13
CA GLY A 1003 40.43 15.69 -20.49
C GLY A 1003 39.89 14.28 -20.24
N ASN A 1004 40.82 13.32 -20.21
CA ASN A 1004 40.50 11.94 -19.84
C ASN A 1004 40.49 11.81 -18.32
N PHE A 1005 39.49 11.11 -17.80
CA PHE A 1005 39.41 10.73 -16.40
C PHE A 1005 40.64 9.93 -15.97
N ASP A 1006 41.29 10.39 -14.91
CA ASP A 1006 42.41 9.72 -14.24
C ASP A 1006 41.88 9.05 -12.98
N GLU A 1007 41.79 7.72 -13.02
CA GLU A 1007 41.21 6.89 -11.95
C GLU A 1007 41.92 7.01 -10.59
N GLU A 1008 43.16 7.51 -10.58
CA GLU A 1008 43.96 7.72 -9.36
C GLU A 1008 43.88 9.16 -8.86
N LYS A 1009 43.95 10.15 -9.77
CA LYS A 1009 44.04 11.57 -9.40
C LYS A 1009 42.70 12.25 -9.23
N ASP A 1010 41.77 12.02 -10.14
CA ASP A 1010 40.52 12.77 -10.17
C ASP A 1010 39.62 12.48 -8.95
N PRO A 1011 39.51 11.23 -8.45
CA PRO A 1011 38.78 10.95 -7.22
C PRO A 1011 39.27 11.71 -5.98
N LEU A 1012 40.54 12.14 -5.95
CA LEU A 1012 41.09 12.93 -4.83
C LEU A 1012 40.50 14.34 -4.77
N SER A 1013 39.92 14.83 -5.87
CA SER A 1013 39.28 16.14 -5.98
C SER A 1013 37.76 16.11 -5.76
N TYR A 1014 37.19 14.93 -5.54
CA TYR A 1014 35.74 14.78 -5.41
C TYR A 1014 35.18 15.58 -4.24
N ASN A 1015 34.05 16.20 -4.49
CA ASN A 1015 33.21 16.74 -3.45
C ASN A 1015 32.35 15.60 -2.86
N LEU A 1016 32.73 15.11 -1.69
CA LEU A 1016 31.95 14.11 -0.94
C LEU A 1016 31.22 14.71 0.27
N VAL A 1017 31.23 16.04 0.39
CA VAL A 1017 30.65 16.78 1.53
C VAL A 1017 29.26 17.29 1.17
N ASP A 1018 29.15 18.03 0.07
CA ASP A 1018 27.90 18.63 -0.40
C ASP A 1018 27.74 18.61 -1.94
N PRO A 1019 28.06 17.50 -2.63
CA PRO A 1019 27.86 17.40 -4.08
C PRO A 1019 26.38 17.59 -4.43
N PRO A 1020 26.04 18.26 -5.54
CA PRO A 1020 24.65 18.41 -5.96
C PRO A 1020 24.00 17.03 -6.19
N TYR A 1021 22.75 16.90 -5.75
CA TYR A 1021 21.91 15.72 -5.95
C TYR A 1021 21.02 15.99 -7.16
N GLU A 1022 21.21 15.23 -8.23
CA GLU A 1022 20.63 15.44 -9.56
C GLU A 1022 20.06 14.13 -10.08
N ASN A 1023 19.19 14.18 -11.09
CA ASN A 1023 18.78 12.98 -11.84
C ASN A 1023 19.21 13.04 -13.31
N THR A 1024 19.64 14.21 -13.81
CA THR A 1024 20.24 14.37 -15.13
C THR A 1024 21.53 15.18 -15.06
N VAL A 1025 22.63 14.62 -15.56
CA VAL A 1025 23.96 15.25 -15.55
C VAL A 1025 24.48 15.55 -16.95
N GLY A 1026 24.90 16.79 -17.19
CA GLY A 1026 25.64 17.15 -18.40
C GLY A 1026 27.05 16.59 -18.36
N VAL A 1027 27.40 15.72 -19.32
CA VAL A 1027 28.76 15.28 -19.57
C VAL A 1027 29.41 16.30 -20.51
N PRO A 1028 30.45 17.04 -20.07
CA PRO A 1028 31.03 18.09 -20.88
C PRO A 1028 31.80 17.51 -22.07
N LYS A 1029 31.75 18.22 -23.21
CA LYS A 1029 32.65 17.99 -24.34
C LYS A 1029 34.09 18.01 -23.87
N ASN A 1030 34.89 17.06 -24.36
CA ASN A 1030 36.29 16.91 -23.94
C ASN A 1030 36.44 16.74 -22.42
N GLY A 1031 35.51 16.08 -21.74
CA GLY A 1031 35.59 15.94 -20.30
C GLY A 1031 34.82 14.74 -19.76
N TRP A 1032 34.62 14.73 -18.45
CA TRP A 1032 34.01 13.64 -17.71
C TRP A 1032 33.15 14.16 -16.56
N ALA A 1033 32.18 13.34 -16.13
CA ALA A 1033 31.35 13.56 -14.95
C ALA A 1033 31.24 12.26 -14.15
N ALA A 1034 31.41 12.35 -12.83
CA ALA A 1034 31.35 11.23 -11.91
C ALA A 1034 30.16 11.37 -10.96
N LEU A 1035 29.37 10.31 -10.85
CA LEU A 1035 28.19 10.22 -10.00
C LEU A 1035 28.30 9.05 -9.02
N ARG A 1036 27.75 9.23 -7.81
CA ARG A 1036 27.63 8.18 -6.79
C ARG A 1036 26.20 8.08 -6.26
N PHE A 1037 25.74 6.85 -6.11
CA PHE A 1037 24.46 6.53 -5.48
C PHE A 1037 24.45 5.08 -4.99
N ARG A 1038 23.40 4.71 -4.27
CA ARG A 1038 23.21 3.34 -3.75
C ARG A 1038 22.02 2.71 -4.47
N ALA A 1039 22.22 1.54 -5.07
CA ALA A 1039 21.22 0.81 -5.84
C ALA A 1039 20.16 0.16 -4.93
N THR A 1040 19.32 0.97 -4.29
CA THR A 1040 18.31 0.56 -3.30
C THR A 1040 16.91 0.40 -3.88
N ASN A 1041 16.76 0.56 -5.19
CA ASN A 1041 15.46 0.49 -5.85
C ASN A 1041 15.44 -0.71 -6.81
N PRO A 1042 14.84 -1.86 -6.41
CA PRO A 1042 14.87 -3.09 -7.20
C PRO A 1042 14.02 -2.92 -8.46
N GLY A 1043 14.51 -3.46 -9.58
CA GLY A 1043 13.81 -3.40 -10.86
C GLY A 1043 14.70 -3.10 -12.04
N VAL A 1044 14.05 -2.72 -13.14
CA VAL A 1044 14.69 -2.41 -14.42
C VAL A 1044 14.59 -0.91 -14.65
N TRP A 1045 15.74 -0.26 -14.85
CA TRP A 1045 15.84 1.20 -14.92
C TRP A 1045 16.60 1.64 -16.15
N PHE A 1046 16.00 2.54 -16.93
CA PHE A 1046 16.56 3.03 -18.18
C PHE A 1046 17.65 4.08 -17.92
N MET A 1047 18.74 4.05 -18.70
CA MET A 1047 19.81 5.03 -18.64
C MET A 1047 20.13 5.49 -20.06
N HIS A 1048 19.94 6.77 -20.35
CA HIS A 1048 20.06 7.27 -21.72
C HIS A 1048 20.48 8.74 -21.79
N CYS A 1049 20.90 9.15 -22.99
CA CYS A 1049 21.12 10.56 -23.28
C CYS A 1049 19.78 11.28 -23.48
N HIS A 1050 19.65 12.47 -22.91
CA HIS A 1050 18.43 13.27 -23.03
C HIS A 1050 18.37 14.13 -24.30
N LEU A 1051 19.38 14.04 -25.15
CA LEU A 1051 19.30 14.47 -26.55
C LEU A 1051 18.63 13.35 -27.35
N ASP A 1052 17.37 13.51 -27.74
CA ASP A 1052 16.62 12.35 -28.27
C ASP A 1052 17.17 11.86 -29.61
N ARG A 1053 17.88 12.69 -30.37
CA ARG A 1053 18.64 12.21 -31.55
C ARG A 1053 19.69 11.16 -31.14
N HIS A 1054 20.40 11.36 -30.02
CA HIS A 1054 21.42 10.44 -29.54
C HIS A 1054 20.81 9.19 -28.92
N ALA A 1055 19.70 9.34 -28.18
CA ALA A 1055 18.90 8.20 -27.69
C ALA A 1055 18.44 7.32 -28.88
N SER A 1056 17.78 7.93 -29.87
CA SER A 1056 17.31 7.27 -31.11
C SER A 1056 18.44 6.60 -31.92
N TRP A 1057 19.69 7.05 -31.74
CA TRP A 1057 20.88 6.49 -32.37
C TRP A 1057 21.55 5.36 -31.57
N GLY A 1058 21.08 5.10 -30.35
CA GLY A 1058 21.49 4.00 -29.47
C GLY A 1058 22.35 4.40 -28.27
N MET A 1059 22.37 5.68 -27.86
CA MET A 1059 23.08 6.13 -26.64
C MET A 1059 22.28 5.82 -25.37
N GLU A 1060 22.08 4.53 -25.13
CA GLU A 1060 21.17 4.02 -24.11
C GLU A 1060 21.71 2.72 -23.52
N THR A 1061 21.25 2.37 -22.33
CA THR A 1061 21.42 1.06 -21.71
C THR A 1061 20.41 0.91 -20.57
N VAL A 1062 20.46 -0.21 -19.86
CA VAL A 1062 19.55 -0.52 -18.76
C VAL A 1062 20.36 -0.98 -17.56
N LEU A 1063 20.03 -0.43 -16.40
CA LEU A 1063 20.50 -0.90 -15.10
C LEU A 1063 19.42 -1.77 -14.46
N ILE A 1064 19.69 -3.05 -14.27
CA ILE A 1064 18.82 -3.96 -13.52
C ILE A 1064 19.36 -4.08 -12.10
N VAL A 1065 18.59 -3.62 -11.13
CA VAL A 1065 18.87 -3.82 -9.71
C VAL A 1065 18.09 -5.03 -9.23
N LYS A 1066 18.78 -6.02 -8.69
CA LYS A 1066 18.14 -7.23 -8.17
C LYS A 1066 17.29 -6.93 -6.94
N ASP A 1067 16.40 -7.86 -6.62
CA ASP A 1067 15.68 -7.88 -5.36
C ASP A 1067 16.63 -8.07 -4.17
N GLY A 1068 16.36 -7.35 -3.08
CA GLY A 1068 16.96 -7.60 -1.78
C GLY A 1068 16.24 -8.71 -1.00
N GLU A 1069 16.73 -8.99 0.20
CA GLU A 1069 16.18 -10.07 1.03
C GLU A 1069 14.80 -9.73 1.62
N ALA A 1070 14.63 -8.48 2.06
CA ALA A 1070 13.43 -8.00 2.75
C ALA A 1070 12.26 -7.72 1.79
N SER A 1071 11.02 -7.78 2.28
CA SER A 1071 9.81 -7.62 1.46
C SER A 1071 9.74 -6.25 0.76
N GLU A 1072 10.16 -5.21 1.46
CA GLU A 1072 10.30 -3.83 1.05
C GLU A 1072 11.49 -3.58 0.11
N ALA A 1073 12.38 -4.55 -0.03
CA ALA A 1073 13.50 -4.54 -0.97
C ALA A 1073 13.22 -5.36 -2.24
N LYS A 1074 11.95 -5.78 -2.46
CA LYS A 1074 11.53 -6.55 -3.62
C LYS A 1074 10.64 -5.74 -4.55
N LEU A 1075 10.86 -5.93 -5.84
CA LEU A 1075 10.01 -5.45 -6.92
C LEU A 1075 8.55 -5.87 -6.69
N LEU A 1076 7.63 -4.95 -6.94
CA LEU A 1076 6.20 -5.25 -6.91
C LEU A 1076 5.76 -6.12 -8.10
N PRO A 1077 4.67 -6.90 -7.98
CA PRO A 1077 4.12 -7.60 -9.14
C PRO A 1077 3.56 -6.60 -10.18
N PRO A 1078 3.54 -6.98 -11.47
CA PRO A 1078 3.00 -6.13 -12.54
C PRO A 1078 1.52 -5.78 -12.29
N PRO A 1079 1.10 -4.56 -12.61
CA PRO A 1079 -0.30 -4.18 -12.66
C PRO A 1079 -1.11 -5.10 -13.60
N PRO A 1080 -2.38 -5.40 -13.27
CA PRO A 1080 -3.21 -6.26 -14.12
C PRO A 1080 -3.58 -5.63 -15.47
N ASP A 1081 -3.47 -4.30 -15.61
CA ASP A 1081 -3.74 -3.54 -16.83
C ASP A 1081 -2.47 -3.19 -17.62
N MET A 1082 -1.33 -3.85 -17.35
CA MET A 1082 -0.12 -3.68 -18.15
C MET A 1082 -0.40 -3.84 -19.65
N PRO A 1083 0.01 -2.89 -20.52
CA PRO A 1083 -0.18 -3.03 -21.95
C PRO A 1083 0.63 -4.22 -22.47
N PRO A 1084 0.05 -5.06 -23.33
CA PRO A 1084 0.77 -6.18 -23.90
C PRO A 1084 1.82 -5.71 -24.92
N CYS A 1085 2.95 -6.42 -24.90
CA CYS A 1085 3.78 -6.65 -26.07
C CYS A 1085 3.18 -7.80 -26.90
#